data_AF-A0A9P5Y3R3-F1
#
_entry.id   AF-A0A9P5Y3R3-F1
#
_cell.length_a   1.000
_cell.length_b   1.000
_cell.length_c   1.000
_cell.angle_alpha   90.00
_cell.angle_beta   90.00
_cell.angle_gamma   90.00
#
_symmetry.space_group_name_H-M   'P 1'
#
loop_
_entity.id
_entity.type
_entity.pdbx_description
1 polymer ?
#
loop_
_entity_poly.entity_id
_entity_poly.type
_entity_poly.pdbx_seq_one_letter_code
_entity_poly.pdbx_strand_id
1 'polypeptide(L)'
;MPSFPASLSRTESTTSDTAERKTSLTSSTPGRNPISLRLYKVLSSNYQDDATREALQTLSELYVVPGPSKIREHPPADAQEADDFDENVPIHASIESVPGESAARARRNLRRDMETKLIEGSKQFLKVFGELDQKLDILQQHVNAMGVSCDKAETQLSLTTKSSKALLERAGGLREERQEIETKRAIVNAFLERFTLNNDELEALTSRDVPVGERFFQAMDKTERIREDCRVLMAGEDGPTQAGLDIMASTSSNLEKGYEKIIRWCSHEFRQAGRDLQLEVSVAMQESVNRLRKRPELLTEALTFLSQTRQATLLSSFLTALTRGGPSGLPRPIELHAHDPLRYVGDMLAWVHQAIAAERELLESLFGLSNDGRMVGSVRVFDRKNEEEEWIRELMDQGVGKLCVPLKIRVQQTVRSQESSIVSYKIANLLQFYMLTMRRTIGEEALLSATLLEITDVAYSVFYESIEAQGRALLRIPLDVNDPSLTPPLAILDHAQILREIMTVYQSSLLGEEDEDERATGFQKILDIMIDPAIEMCTSTSTEKQRLRPRWDQPVYVLNCLSYLQSVLEPFSFTLEKQNAIHAIIEERVSALTDEHSINIMIDAGINYIVDACKNRTTNEPLSRIPSTQAPELKTALHNFSLWLSGLEVVQSPRLQHLTGQGFHSQIHQAALARMARAYQVICEEVKRPENKYEAAATLLGSERPFGQPHLLRQIFGLEDE
;
A
#
# COMPACT_ATOMS: atom_id res chain seq x y z
N MET A 1 52.22 -0.88 -48.60
CA MET A 1 51.22 -1.27 -49.63
C MET A 1 50.00 -0.40 -49.45
N PRO A 2 49.44 0.18 -50.52
CA PRO A 2 50.02 1.14 -51.47
C PRO A 2 49.54 2.59 -51.10
N SER A 3 49.66 3.69 -51.86
CA SER A 3 50.14 4.00 -53.23
C SER A 3 50.71 5.43 -53.33
N PHE A 4 51.78 5.61 -54.13
CA PHE A 4 52.34 6.91 -54.62
C PHE A 4 51.62 7.37 -55.93
N PRO A 5 51.69 8.64 -56.42
CA PRO A 5 52.88 9.33 -57.01
C PRO A 5 53.11 10.80 -56.51
N ALA A 6 54.34 11.35 -56.40
CA ALA A 6 55.30 11.87 -57.42
C ALA A 6 54.99 13.32 -57.92
N SER A 7 55.92 14.21 -58.34
CA SER A 7 57.34 14.05 -58.73
C SER A 7 58.19 15.36 -58.77
N LEU A 8 59.50 15.27 -58.45
CA LEU A 8 60.68 16.05 -58.98
C LEU A 8 60.74 17.60 -58.76
N SER A 9 61.88 18.33 -58.73
CA SER A 9 63.35 18.08 -58.88
C SER A 9 64.15 19.06 -57.97
N ARG A 10 65.29 18.74 -57.32
CA ARG A 10 66.71 18.61 -57.80
C ARG A 10 67.27 19.87 -58.54
N THR A 11 68.49 20.41 -58.32
CA THR A 11 69.67 20.09 -57.45
C THR A 11 70.71 21.25 -57.36
N GLU A 12 71.62 21.22 -56.37
CA GLU A 12 73.10 21.51 -56.33
C GLU A 12 73.83 22.29 -57.48
N SER A 13 74.98 22.99 -57.32
CA SER A 13 75.80 23.46 -56.16
C SER A 13 77.02 24.37 -56.58
N THR A 14 77.70 25.02 -55.61
CA THR A 14 79.16 25.34 -55.50
C THR A 14 79.97 26.24 -56.50
N THR A 15 80.65 27.26 -55.92
CA THR A 15 82.06 27.77 -56.11
C THR A 15 82.57 28.51 -57.38
N SER A 16 82.97 29.79 -57.16
CA SER A 16 84.18 30.57 -57.60
C SER A 16 85.07 30.20 -58.82
N ASP A 17 85.48 31.20 -59.64
CA ASP A 17 86.83 31.84 -59.64
C ASP A 17 86.91 33.14 -60.52
N THR A 18 88.09 33.56 -61.03
CA THR A 18 88.44 34.97 -61.41
C THR A 18 89.21 35.22 -62.75
N ALA A 19 89.28 36.51 -63.18
CA ALA A 19 90.39 37.23 -63.90
C ALA A 19 90.31 37.70 -65.41
N GLU A 20 91.09 38.78 -65.69
CA GLU A 20 91.66 39.36 -66.97
C GLU A 20 90.80 40.14 -68.02
N ARG A 21 91.33 40.94 -69.02
CA ARG A 21 92.38 42.03 -69.16
C ARG A 21 92.60 42.46 -70.67
N LYS A 22 93.13 43.68 -71.02
CA LYS A 22 94.16 44.02 -72.10
C LYS A 22 94.18 45.51 -72.65
N THR A 23 94.80 45.82 -73.81
CA THR A 23 95.66 47.05 -74.11
C THR A 23 95.95 47.28 -75.64
N SER A 24 96.53 48.37 -76.26
CA SER A 24 96.76 49.84 -76.00
C SER A 24 97.72 50.53 -77.05
N LEU A 25 97.78 51.90 -77.18
CA LEU A 25 98.89 52.79 -77.72
C LEU A 25 99.16 52.94 -79.27
N THR A 26 99.90 53.90 -79.92
CA THR A 26 100.12 55.41 -79.86
C THR A 26 100.95 56.04 -81.07
N SER A 27 100.64 57.31 -81.47
CA SER A 27 101.54 58.50 -81.81
C SER A 27 102.52 58.65 -83.04
N SER A 28 103.00 59.91 -83.27
CA SER A 28 104.36 60.40 -83.75
C SER A 28 104.56 61.20 -85.10
N THR A 29 105.76 61.79 -85.33
CA THR A 29 106.12 62.90 -86.31
C THR A 29 107.54 62.83 -86.95
N PRO A 30 107.78 63.36 -88.18
CA PRO A 30 108.85 64.37 -88.49
C PRO A 30 108.55 65.30 -89.72
N GLY A 31 109.36 66.27 -90.23
CA GLY A 31 110.55 67.02 -89.74
C GLY A 31 111.64 67.44 -90.78
N ARG A 32 111.65 68.68 -91.39
CA ARG A 32 112.83 69.29 -92.11
C ARG A 32 112.73 70.84 -92.36
N ASN A 33 113.84 71.48 -92.79
CA ASN A 33 114.21 72.93 -92.68
C ASN A 33 113.32 74.04 -93.34
N PRO A 34 113.38 75.33 -92.89
CA PRO A 34 112.18 76.16 -92.81
C PRO A 34 112.00 77.38 -93.76
N ILE A 35 113.03 77.85 -94.48
CA ILE A 35 112.92 79.15 -95.23
C ILE A 35 112.19 78.98 -96.56
N SER A 36 112.56 77.99 -97.38
CA SER A 36 111.81 77.59 -98.57
C SER A 36 110.36 77.23 -98.24
N LEU A 37 110.17 76.58 -97.08
CA LEU A 37 108.88 76.25 -96.49
C LEU A 37 107.96 77.48 -96.29
N ARG A 38 108.49 78.68 -96.02
CA ARG A 38 107.66 79.88 -95.86
C ARG A 38 107.22 80.49 -97.19
N LEU A 39 108.13 80.63 -98.15
CA LEU A 39 107.78 81.22 -99.46
C LEU A 39 106.80 80.34 -100.24
N TYR A 40 106.98 79.02 -100.23
CA TYR A 40 106.04 78.12 -100.91
C TYR A 40 104.68 77.99 -100.17
N LYS A 41 104.67 77.92 -98.83
CA LYS A 41 103.43 77.74 -98.04
C LYS A 41 102.51 78.98 -98.03
N VAL A 42 103.03 80.18 -98.31
CA VAL A 42 102.19 81.38 -98.50
C VAL A 42 101.48 81.36 -99.86
N LEU A 43 102.15 80.90 -100.92
CA LEU A 43 101.64 80.90 -102.29
C LEU A 43 100.86 79.64 -102.72
N SER A 44 100.94 78.55 -101.95
CA SER A 44 100.19 77.29 -102.17
C SER A 44 99.11 77.05 -101.10
N SER A 45 98.48 78.12 -100.64
CA SER A 45 97.39 78.06 -99.67
C SER A 45 96.11 77.48 -100.29
N ASN A 46 95.62 76.36 -99.74
CA ASN A 46 94.28 75.83 -100.05
C ASN A 46 93.44 75.85 -98.76
N TYR A 47 92.48 76.76 -98.68
CA TYR A 47 91.65 76.99 -97.49
C TYR A 47 90.46 76.02 -97.45
N GLN A 48 90.74 74.76 -97.08
CA GLN A 48 89.73 73.68 -96.96
C GLN A 48 89.92 72.83 -95.67
N ASP A 49 90.60 73.37 -94.66
CA ASP A 49 90.74 72.75 -93.34
C ASP A 49 89.66 73.25 -92.39
N ASP A 50 88.81 72.37 -91.88
CA ASP A 50 87.55 72.74 -91.21
C ASP A 50 87.80 73.51 -89.90
N ALA A 51 88.90 73.21 -89.20
CA ALA A 51 89.34 73.97 -88.03
C ALA A 51 89.64 75.45 -88.36
N THR A 52 90.07 75.76 -89.60
CA THR A 52 90.24 77.16 -90.04
C THR A 52 88.91 77.82 -90.40
N ARG A 53 87.89 77.03 -90.76
CA ARG A 53 86.53 77.50 -91.02
C ARG A 53 85.79 77.82 -89.72
N GLU A 54 85.87 76.95 -88.71
CA GLU A 54 85.35 77.24 -87.35
C GLU A 54 86.06 78.45 -86.72
N ALA A 55 87.39 78.55 -86.86
CA ALA A 55 88.15 79.71 -86.39
C ALA A 55 87.73 81.02 -87.08
N LEU A 56 87.38 80.98 -88.38
CA LEU A 56 86.86 82.15 -89.10
C LEU A 56 85.39 82.44 -88.77
N GLN A 57 84.56 81.43 -88.50
CA GLN A 57 83.18 81.64 -88.05
C GLN A 57 83.13 82.26 -86.65
N THR A 58 83.89 81.73 -85.68
CA THR A 58 84.00 82.32 -84.34
C THR A 58 84.61 83.73 -84.36
N LEU A 59 85.58 84.00 -85.24
CA LEU A 59 86.07 85.37 -85.50
C LEU A 59 84.99 86.30 -86.11
N SER A 60 84.07 85.78 -86.91
CA SER A 60 82.98 86.57 -87.51
C SER A 60 81.85 86.87 -86.51
N GLU A 61 81.54 85.94 -85.61
CA GLU A 61 80.57 86.12 -84.53
C GLU A 61 81.07 87.11 -83.47
N LEU A 62 82.40 87.18 -83.24
CA LEU A 62 83.03 88.05 -82.24
C LEU A 62 82.92 89.56 -82.54
N TYR A 63 82.57 89.99 -83.75
CA TYR A 63 82.71 91.39 -84.18
C TYR A 63 81.52 91.97 -84.98
N VAL A 64 80.30 91.44 -84.82
CA VAL A 64 79.07 91.99 -85.43
C VAL A 64 78.01 92.30 -84.36
N VAL A 65 77.31 93.44 -84.51
CA VAL A 65 76.28 93.95 -83.58
C VAL A 65 74.88 93.80 -84.22
N PRO A 66 73.85 93.35 -83.48
CA PRO A 66 72.56 92.91 -84.06
C PRO A 66 71.52 94.03 -84.30
N GLY A 67 70.45 93.69 -85.03
CA GLY A 67 69.26 94.53 -85.26
C GLY A 67 67.94 93.88 -84.81
N PRO A 68 66.80 94.61 -84.71
CA PRO A 68 65.77 94.28 -83.73
C PRO A 68 64.32 94.03 -84.23
N SER A 69 63.57 93.30 -83.38
CA SER A 69 62.10 93.38 -83.12
C SER A 69 61.07 92.84 -84.14
N LYS A 70 60.05 92.12 -83.61
CA LYS A 70 58.66 92.61 -83.51
C LYS A 70 57.76 91.73 -82.61
N ILE A 71 56.68 92.32 -82.09
CA ILE A 71 55.70 91.78 -81.13
C ILE A 71 54.27 91.97 -81.71
N ARG A 72 53.26 91.20 -81.26
CA ARG A 72 51.83 91.48 -81.52
C ARG A 72 50.84 90.87 -80.49
N GLU A 73 49.58 91.32 -80.48
CA GLU A 73 48.69 91.41 -79.29
C GLU A 73 47.29 90.74 -79.48
N HIS A 74 46.50 90.31 -78.46
CA HIS A 74 46.84 89.99 -77.05
C HIS A 74 45.98 88.89 -76.35
N PRO A 75 44.61 88.96 -76.20
CA PRO A 75 43.89 88.18 -75.15
C PRO A 75 42.54 87.54 -75.59
N PRO A 76 41.71 86.92 -74.69
CA PRO A 76 41.85 86.59 -73.25
C PRO A 76 41.88 85.04 -73.02
N ALA A 77 41.63 84.40 -71.86
CA ALA A 77 41.12 84.79 -70.53
C ALA A 77 41.59 83.81 -69.41
N ASP A 78 41.17 84.10 -68.16
CA ASP A 78 40.88 83.24 -66.98
C ASP A 78 41.57 81.85 -66.81
N ALA A 79 42.19 81.52 -65.66
CA ALA A 79 42.44 82.33 -64.44
C ALA A 79 43.55 81.71 -63.54
N GLN A 80 44.27 82.61 -62.84
CA GLN A 80 45.02 82.45 -61.56
C GLN A 80 46.12 81.36 -61.46
N GLU A 81 47.43 81.68 -61.37
CA GLU A 81 48.20 82.50 -60.37
C GLU A 81 48.53 81.73 -59.07
N ALA A 82 49.72 81.86 -58.45
CA ALA A 82 51.01 82.51 -58.81
C ALA A 82 52.06 82.16 -57.72
N ASP A 83 53.30 82.68 -57.72
CA ASP A 83 54.40 82.64 -58.71
C ASP A 83 55.69 83.08 -57.96
N ASP A 84 56.87 83.08 -58.61
CA ASP A 84 58.19 83.20 -57.94
C ASP A 84 59.15 84.26 -58.59
N PHE A 85 60.30 84.51 -57.96
CA PHE A 85 61.50 85.26 -58.43
C PHE A 85 61.47 86.78 -58.77
N ASP A 86 61.96 87.57 -57.80
CA ASP A 86 63.32 88.18 -57.76
C ASP A 86 63.81 89.39 -58.62
N GLU A 87 64.66 90.18 -57.95
CA GLU A 87 65.68 91.19 -58.30
C GLU A 87 65.47 92.36 -59.30
N ASN A 88 66.49 93.23 -59.36
CA ASN A 88 66.41 94.67 -59.66
C ASN A 88 67.65 95.16 -60.48
N VAL A 89 67.67 96.44 -60.87
CA VAL A 89 68.83 97.33 -61.26
C VAL A 89 68.66 98.02 -62.65
N PRO A 90 69.05 99.33 -62.83
CA PRO A 90 68.50 100.18 -63.90
C PRO A 90 69.51 101.07 -64.71
N ILE A 91 68.95 102.00 -65.51
CA ILE A 91 69.46 103.35 -65.89
C ILE A 91 70.14 103.63 -67.27
N HIS A 92 69.52 104.58 -68.00
CA HIS A 92 69.98 105.56 -69.03
C HIS A 92 70.49 105.19 -70.45
N ALA A 93 70.46 106.22 -71.32
CA ALA A 93 70.66 106.26 -72.78
C ALA A 93 72.04 106.92 -73.14
N SER A 94 72.46 107.28 -74.37
CA SER A 94 71.74 107.64 -75.62
C SER A 94 72.67 107.68 -76.87
N ILE A 95 72.07 107.77 -78.08
CA ILE A 95 72.61 108.38 -79.33
C ILE A 95 73.66 107.58 -80.15
N GLU A 96 73.66 107.83 -81.47
CA GLU A 96 74.34 107.10 -82.56
C GLU A 96 75.75 107.62 -82.90
N SER A 97 76.60 106.81 -83.55
CA SER A 97 77.04 107.04 -84.95
C SER A 97 78.12 106.09 -85.50
N VAL A 98 78.15 106.01 -86.83
CA VAL A 98 78.82 105.07 -87.77
C VAL A 98 80.25 105.58 -88.17
N PRO A 99 81.03 104.91 -89.05
CA PRO A 99 82.00 103.83 -88.80
C PRO A 99 83.49 104.20 -89.04
N GLY A 100 84.43 103.28 -88.75
CA GLY A 100 85.77 103.31 -89.38
C GLY A 100 86.87 102.37 -88.85
N GLU A 101 87.04 102.23 -87.53
CA GLU A 101 88.30 101.73 -86.94
C GLU A 101 88.53 100.19 -86.94
N SER A 102 87.53 99.38 -87.32
CA SER A 102 87.46 97.94 -86.99
C SER A 102 88.75 97.15 -87.28
N ALA A 103 89.37 97.37 -88.45
CA ALA A 103 90.56 96.64 -88.90
C ALA A 103 91.82 96.86 -88.03
N ALA A 104 91.91 97.97 -87.28
CA ALA A 104 93.03 98.25 -86.39
C ALA A 104 92.86 97.62 -84.99
N ARG A 105 91.62 97.52 -84.50
CA ARG A 105 91.29 97.07 -83.14
C ARG A 105 91.45 95.56 -82.99
N ALA A 106 90.98 94.78 -83.97
CA ALA A 106 91.03 93.32 -83.96
C ALA A 106 92.46 92.74 -83.82
N ARG A 107 93.48 93.41 -84.35
CA ARG A 107 94.88 92.93 -84.32
C ARG A 107 95.59 93.12 -82.99
N ARG A 108 95.05 93.91 -82.05
CA ARG A 108 95.74 94.28 -80.80
C ARG A 108 95.21 93.56 -79.56
N ASN A 109 93.94 93.14 -79.57
CA ASN A 109 93.27 92.58 -78.38
C ASN A 109 93.11 91.06 -78.40
N LEU A 110 93.12 90.41 -79.57
CA LEU A 110 92.71 89.01 -79.77
C LEU A 110 93.24 88.01 -78.73
N ARG A 111 94.51 88.13 -78.32
CA ARG A 111 95.13 87.25 -77.33
C ARG A 111 94.48 87.36 -75.94
N ARG A 112 94.17 88.59 -75.50
CA ARG A 112 93.55 88.85 -74.20
C ARG A 112 92.13 88.31 -74.15
N ASP A 113 91.40 88.43 -75.24
CA ASP A 113 90.00 88.03 -75.32
C ASP A 113 89.88 86.48 -75.33
N MET A 114 90.80 85.78 -76.00
CA MET A 114 90.94 84.31 -75.91
C MET A 114 91.35 83.83 -74.50
N GLU A 115 92.37 84.45 -73.89
CA GLU A 115 92.80 84.10 -72.52
C GLU A 115 91.65 84.33 -71.50
N THR A 116 90.80 85.34 -71.73
CA THR A 116 89.61 85.61 -70.89
C THR A 116 88.54 84.53 -71.04
N LYS A 117 88.15 84.14 -72.27
CA LYS A 117 87.14 83.08 -72.47
C LYS A 117 87.59 81.69 -72.01
N LEU A 118 88.90 81.39 -72.03
CA LEU A 118 89.40 80.13 -71.48
C LEU A 118 89.23 80.06 -69.95
N ILE A 119 89.43 81.19 -69.25
CA ILE A 119 89.16 81.33 -67.81
C ILE A 119 87.66 81.24 -67.51
N GLU A 120 86.82 81.80 -68.38
CA GLU A 120 85.36 81.77 -68.26
C GLU A 120 84.81 80.32 -68.38
N GLY A 121 85.18 79.59 -69.44
CA GLY A 121 84.74 78.21 -69.62
C GLY A 121 85.24 77.24 -68.54
N SER A 122 86.47 77.43 -68.04
CA SER A 122 87.01 76.60 -66.95
C SER A 122 86.37 76.90 -65.58
N LYS A 123 85.98 78.16 -65.31
CA LYS A 123 85.10 78.48 -64.17
C LYS A 123 83.72 77.84 -64.30
N GLN A 124 83.16 77.79 -65.50
CA GLN A 124 81.82 77.25 -65.74
C GLN A 124 81.75 75.73 -65.48
N PHE A 125 82.78 74.98 -65.89
CA PHE A 125 82.93 73.56 -65.51
C PHE A 125 83.06 73.34 -64.00
N LEU A 126 83.86 74.16 -63.30
CA LEU A 126 83.98 74.08 -61.84
C LEU A 126 82.65 74.36 -61.13
N LYS A 127 81.83 75.28 -61.63
CA LYS A 127 80.50 75.56 -61.06
C LYS A 127 79.57 74.36 -61.18
N VAL A 128 79.47 73.74 -62.36
CA VAL A 128 78.61 72.56 -62.59
C VAL A 128 79.05 71.35 -61.76
N PHE A 129 80.36 71.13 -61.58
CA PHE A 129 80.83 70.07 -60.68
C PHE A 129 80.53 70.36 -59.20
N GLY A 130 80.60 71.61 -58.74
CA GLY A 130 80.18 71.99 -57.39
C GLY A 130 78.68 71.77 -57.12
N GLU A 131 77.83 72.04 -58.12
CA GLU A 131 76.39 71.77 -58.05
C GLU A 131 76.06 70.26 -58.02
N LEU A 132 76.91 69.42 -58.64
CA LEU A 132 76.79 67.96 -58.59
C LEU A 132 77.27 67.39 -57.24
N ASP A 133 78.39 67.91 -56.72
CA ASP A 133 78.98 67.51 -55.43
C ASP A 133 78.02 67.79 -54.28
N GLN A 134 77.43 68.99 -54.24
CA GLN A 134 76.38 69.35 -53.26
C GLN A 134 75.16 68.42 -53.31
N LYS A 135 74.74 67.97 -54.50
CA LYS A 135 73.62 67.03 -54.65
C LYS A 135 74.00 65.61 -54.20
N LEU A 136 75.27 65.21 -54.37
CA LEU A 136 75.77 63.94 -53.85
C LEU A 136 75.83 63.96 -52.31
N ASP A 137 76.26 65.08 -51.73
CA ASP A 137 76.35 65.27 -50.28
C ASP A 137 74.96 65.29 -49.61
N ILE A 138 73.97 65.93 -50.25
CA ILE A 138 72.55 65.85 -49.86
C ILE A 138 72.03 64.41 -49.95
N LEU A 139 72.37 63.66 -50.99
CA LEU A 139 71.98 62.25 -51.11
C LEU A 139 72.62 61.40 -49.99
N GLN A 140 73.89 61.62 -49.68
CA GLN A 140 74.60 60.94 -48.58
C GLN A 140 73.97 61.27 -47.22
N GLN A 141 73.57 62.51 -46.99
CA GLN A 141 72.83 62.91 -45.79
C GLN A 141 71.47 62.21 -45.70
N HIS A 142 70.71 62.10 -46.80
CA HIS A 142 69.44 61.35 -46.81
C HIS A 142 69.63 59.84 -46.61
N VAL A 143 70.66 59.22 -47.21
CA VAL A 143 70.98 57.79 -47.00
C VAL A 143 71.40 57.54 -45.54
N ASN A 144 72.23 58.41 -44.96
CA ASN A 144 72.62 58.31 -43.55
C ASN A 144 71.41 58.50 -42.62
N ALA A 145 70.53 59.46 -42.90
CA ALA A 145 69.30 59.69 -42.13
C ALA A 145 68.32 58.51 -42.25
N MET A 146 68.19 57.91 -43.44
CA MET A 146 67.37 56.73 -43.68
C MET A 146 67.93 55.51 -42.94
N GLY A 147 69.25 55.26 -42.98
CA GLY A 147 69.91 54.21 -42.20
C GLY A 147 69.65 54.36 -40.71
N VAL A 148 69.90 55.55 -40.15
CA VAL A 148 69.60 55.87 -38.74
C VAL A 148 68.10 55.73 -38.41
N SER A 149 67.20 55.94 -39.38
CA SER A 149 65.77 55.73 -39.18
C SER A 149 65.37 54.25 -39.24
N CYS A 150 66.02 53.44 -40.08
CA CYS A 150 65.86 51.99 -40.13
C CYS A 150 66.41 51.34 -38.85
N ASP A 151 67.61 51.73 -38.39
CA ASP A 151 68.19 51.26 -37.13
C ASP A 151 67.28 51.57 -35.93
N LYS A 152 66.68 52.77 -35.91
CA LYS A 152 65.68 53.16 -34.90
C LYS A 152 64.39 52.35 -35.01
N ALA A 153 63.93 52.05 -36.22
CA ALA A 153 62.76 51.21 -36.42
C ALA A 153 63.02 49.74 -36.00
N GLU A 154 64.17 49.16 -36.34
CA GLU A 154 64.53 47.78 -35.98
C GLU A 154 64.81 47.64 -34.48
N THR A 155 65.47 48.63 -33.85
CA THR A 155 65.64 48.64 -32.39
C THR A 155 64.31 48.81 -31.66
N GLN A 156 63.39 49.68 -32.13
CA GLN A 156 62.05 49.77 -31.55
C GLN A 156 61.21 48.51 -31.79
N LEU A 157 61.24 47.92 -32.99
CA LEU A 157 60.47 46.72 -33.33
C LEU A 157 60.99 45.50 -32.57
N SER A 158 62.30 45.33 -32.42
CA SER A 158 62.89 44.24 -31.61
C SER A 158 62.67 44.42 -30.11
N LEU A 159 62.69 45.66 -29.58
CA LEU A 159 62.27 45.95 -28.20
C LEU A 159 60.79 45.66 -27.98
N THR A 160 59.92 46.08 -28.91
CA THR A 160 58.47 45.84 -28.88
C THR A 160 58.15 44.34 -29.02
N THR A 161 58.91 43.60 -29.83
CA THR A 161 58.76 42.15 -29.96
C THR A 161 59.19 41.44 -28.67
N LYS A 162 60.28 41.87 -28.02
CA LYS A 162 60.72 41.32 -26.73
C LYS A 162 59.73 41.61 -25.59
N SER A 163 59.23 42.84 -25.49
CA SER A 163 58.23 43.21 -24.48
C SER A 163 56.87 42.56 -24.75
N SER A 164 56.44 42.48 -26.02
CA SER A 164 55.23 41.76 -26.42
C SER A 164 55.34 40.27 -26.17
N LYS A 165 56.52 39.64 -26.34
CA LYS A 165 56.73 38.22 -26.00
C LYS A 165 56.63 38.01 -24.49
N ALA A 166 57.29 38.84 -23.67
CA ALA A 166 57.18 38.76 -22.22
C ALA A 166 55.74 39.00 -21.71
N LEU A 167 54.99 39.89 -22.38
CA LEU A 167 53.57 40.12 -22.11
C LEU A 167 52.73 38.90 -22.51
N LEU A 168 52.97 38.29 -23.68
CA LEU A 168 52.31 37.07 -24.13
C LEU A 168 52.59 35.87 -23.22
N GLU A 169 53.83 35.68 -22.77
CA GLU A 169 54.21 34.63 -21.82
C GLU A 169 53.51 34.84 -20.47
N ARG A 170 53.49 36.07 -19.95
CA ARG A 170 52.77 36.42 -18.72
C ARG A 170 51.25 36.28 -18.86
N ALA A 171 50.68 36.63 -20.01
CA ALA A 171 49.26 36.46 -20.31
C ALA A 171 48.88 34.99 -20.58
N GLY A 172 49.84 34.16 -21.02
CA GLY A 172 49.72 32.70 -21.08
C GLY A 172 49.63 32.11 -19.68
N GLY A 173 50.62 32.38 -18.82
CA GLY A 173 50.63 31.94 -17.43
C GLY A 173 49.37 32.37 -16.66
N LEU A 174 48.95 33.64 -16.77
CA LEU A 174 47.72 34.13 -16.14
C LEU A 174 46.42 33.49 -16.69
N ARG A 175 46.44 32.95 -17.92
CA ARG A 175 45.31 32.17 -18.47
C ARG A 175 45.31 30.74 -17.94
N GLU A 176 46.49 30.13 -17.83
CA GLU A 176 46.67 28.78 -17.28
C GLU A 176 46.34 28.74 -15.79
N GLU A 177 46.87 29.69 -15.00
CA GLU A 177 46.49 29.93 -13.60
C GLU A 177 44.98 30.16 -13.45
N ARG A 178 44.38 31.02 -14.30
CA ARG A 178 42.93 31.23 -14.29
C ARG A 178 42.19 29.92 -14.55
N GLN A 179 42.57 29.15 -15.56
CA GLN A 179 41.89 27.91 -15.93
C GLN A 179 42.04 26.83 -14.84
N GLU A 180 43.19 26.79 -14.15
CA GLU A 180 43.39 25.94 -12.98
C GLU A 180 42.52 26.38 -11.79
N ILE A 181 42.39 27.69 -11.53
CA ILE A 181 41.48 28.24 -10.52
C ILE A 181 40.01 27.98 -10.88
N GLU A 182 39.65 28.07 -12.16
CA GLU A 182 38.28 27.88 -12.67
C GLU A 182 37.86 26.40 -12.61
N THR A 183 38.78 25.46 -12.86
CA THR A 183 38.56 24.02 -12.61
C THR A 183 38.54 23.68 -11.11
N LYS A 184 39.47 24.21 -10.30
CA LYS A 184 39.43 24.06 -8.83
C LYS A 184 38.10 24.57 -8.24
N ARG A 185 37.60 25.72 -8.71
CA ARG A 185 36.30 26.26 -8.33
C ARG A 185 35.15 25.35 -8.75
N ALA A 186 35.17 24.80 -9.95
CA ALA A 186 34.14 23.84 -10.39
C ALA A 186 34.12 22.57 -9.52
N ILE A 187 35.29 22.05 -9.14
CA ILE A 187 35.41 20.90 -8.23
C ILE A 187 34.88 21.25 -6.83
N VAL A 188 35.24 22.41 -6.27
CA VAL A 188 34.74 22.85 -4.96
C VAL A 188 33.23 23.08 -4.97
N ASN A 189 32.67 23.69 -6.03
CA ASN A 189 31.23 23.85 -6.18
C ASN A 189 30.53 22.47 -6.22
N ALA A 190 30.98 21.55 -7.07
CA ALA A 190 30.40 20.20 -7.17
C ALA A 190 30.53 19.40 -5.86
N PHE A 191 31.62 19.60 -5.10
CA PHE A 191 31.78 19.03 -3.77
C PHE A 191 30.76 19.62 -2.78
N LEU A 192 30.59 20.95 -2.74
CA LEU A 192 29.61 21.59 -1.85
C LEU A 192 28.17 21.21 -2.21
N GLU A 193 27.80 21.22 -3.49
CA GLU A 193 26.47 20.82 -3.97
C GLU A 193 26.12 19.36 -3.62
N ARG A 194 27.13 18.46 -3.62
CA ARG A 194 26.95 17.04 -3.29
C ARG A 194 27.02 16.73 -1.80
N PHE A 195 27.84 17.44 -1.02
CA PHE A 195 28.14 17.09 0.37
C PHE A 195 27.63 18.10 1.41
N THR A 196 26.95 19.18 1.00
CA THR A 196 26.34 20.14 1.93
C THR A 196 24.85 20.39 1.61
N LEU A 197 24.14 20.93 2.61
CA LEU A 197 22.75 21.34 2.48
C LEU A 197 22.68 22.83 2.15
N ASN A 198 21.75 23.20 1.27
CA ASN A 198 21.43 24.59 1.00
C ASN A 198 20.74 25.21 2.23
N ASN A 199 20.79 26.53 2.38
CA ASN A 199 20.15 27.23 3.51
C ASN A 199 18.65 26.89 3.61
N ASP A 200 17.94 26.88 2.47
CA ASP A 200 16.52 26.53 2.36
C ASP A 200 16.20 25.09 2.83
N GLU A 201 17.11 24.15 2.58
CA GLU A 201 16.98 22.75 2.99
C GLU A 201 17.23 22.60 4.49
N LEU A 202 18.22 23.32 5.03
CA LEU A 202 18.54 23.37 6.46
C LEU A 202 17.44 24.12 7.24
N GLU A 203 16.85 25.17 6.67
CA GLU A 203 15.67 25.83 7.22
C GLU A 203 14.49 24.86 7.23
N ALA A 204 14.23 24.13 6.14
CA ALA A 204 13.15 23.14 6.10
C ALA A 204 13.29 22.10 7.22
N LEU A 205 14.51 21.62 7.52
CA LEU A 205 14.77 20.68 8.61
C LEU A 205 14.64 21.29 10.01
N THR A 206 15.10 22.52 10.22
CA THR A 206 15.29 23.08 11.58
C THR A 206 14.30 24.18 12.00
N SER A 207 13.69 24.90 11.07
CA SER A 207 12.71 25.94 11.36
C SER A 207 11.38 25.31 11.83
N ARG A 208 10.67 26.03 12.71
CA ARG A 208 9.31 25.65 13.15
C ARG A 208 8.22 26.17 12.22
N ASP A 209 8.53 27.21 11.43
CA ASP A 209 7.56 27.93 10.63
C ASP A 209 7.30 27.24 9.27
N VAL A 210 8.25 26.44 8.80
CA VAL A 210 8.09 25.56 7.62
C VAL A 210 7.34 24.29 8.04
N PRO A 211 6.16 23.96 7.48
CA PRO A 211 5.41 22.75 7.84
C PRO A 211 6.12 21.46 7.39
N VAL A 212 5.73 20.33 7.99
CA VAL A 212 6.13 18.99 7.52
C VAL A 212 5.38 18.67 6.23
N GLY A 213 6.09 18.15 5.23
CA GLY A 213 5.58 17.92 3.88
C GLY A 213 6.72 17.74 2.87
N GLU A 214 6.41 17.76 1.58
CA GLU A 214 7.31 17.35 0.49
C GLU A 214 8.72 17.97 0.56
N ARG A 215 8.84 19.31 0.73
CA ARG A 215 10.14 20.00 0.82
C ARG A 215 11.00 19.51 2.01
N PHE A 216 10.35 19.21 3.13
CA PHE A 216 11.04 18.69 4.32
C PHE A 216 11.48 17.23 4.11
N PHE A 217 10.64 16.40 3.48
CA PHE A 217 11.00 15.02 3.13
C PHE A 217 12.15 14.97 2.12
N GLN A 218 12.11 15.81 1.07
CA GLN A 218 13.22 15.95 0.10
C GLN A 218 14.53 16.38 0.78
N ALA A 219 14.47 17.31 1.74
CA ALA A 219 15.65 17.74 2.51
C ALA A 219 16.20 16.61 3.42
N MET A 220 15.35 15.83 4.08
CA MET A 220 15.78 14.64 4.83
C MET A 220 16.43 13.60 3.91
N ASP A 221 15.79 13.28 2.79
CA ASP A 221 16.29 12.27 1.85
C ASP A 221 17.61 12.70 1.20
N LYS A 222 17.80 14.00 0.92
CA LYS A 222 19.10 14.54 0.52
C LYS A 222 20.13 14.40 1.65
N THR A 223 19.75 14.66 2.90
CA THR A 223 20.67 14.53 4.05
C THR A 223 21.10 13.07 4.27
N GLU A 224 20.21 12.10 4.06
CA GLU A 224 20.59 10.68 4.08
C GLU A 224 21.50 10.30 2.91
N ARG A 225 21.25 10.81 1.69
CA ARG A 225 22.13 10.61 0.52
C ARG A 225 23.54 11.21 0.75
N ILE A 226 23.63 12.42 1.28
CA ILE A 226 24.91 13.05 1.67
C ILE A 226 25.65 12.13 2.65
N ARG A 227 24.96 11.59 3.65
CA ARG A 227 25.55 10.71 4.67
C ARG A 227 26.01 9.36 4.11
N GLU A 228 25.35 8.83 3.08
CA GLU A 228 25.78 7.62 2.36
C GLU A 228 27.00 7.92 1.47
N ASP A 229 26.97 8.99 0.68
CA ASP A 229 28.12 9.45 -0.12
C ASP A 229 29.34 9.75 0.77
N CYS A 230 29.13 10.31 1.97
CA CYS A 230 30.20 10.55 2.95
C CYS A 230 30.88 9.26 3.44
N ARG A 231 30.22 8.09 3.41
CA ARG A 231 30.90 6.82 3.73
C ARG A 231 32.01 6.51 2.73
N VAL A 232 31.85 6.91 1.46
CA VAL A 232 32.88 6.74 0.42
C VAL A 232 34.09 7.65 0.73
N LEU A 233 33.86 8.90 1.16
CA LEU A 233 34.94 9.80 1.64
C LEU A 233 35.66 9.33 2.92
N MET A 234 35.05 8.39 3.65
CA MET A 234 35.58 7.81 4.89
C MET A 234 36.27 6.44 4.68
N ALA A 235 36.12 5.85 3.50
CA ALA A 235 36.64 4.52 3.14
C ALA A 235 37.86 4.59 2.19
N GLY A 236 38.48 5.75 2.04
CA GLY A 236 39.70 5.94 1.24
C GLY A 236 40.95 5.35 1.90
N GLU A 237 42.01 5.15 1.10
CA GLU A 237 43.26 4.51 1.54
C GLU A 237 44.00 5.27 2.65
N ASP A 238 43.87 6.60 2.68
CA ASP A 238 44.43 7.48 3.74
C ASP A 238 43.59 7.51 5.03
N GLY A 239 42.46 6.79 5.08
CA GLY A 239 41.55 6.74 6.22
C GLY A 239 40.52 7.89 6.30
N PRO A 240 39.86 8.08 7.45
CA PRO A 240 38.73 9.01 7.58
C PRO A 240 39.19 10.47 7.53
N THR A 241 38.83 11.18 6.46
CA THR A 241 39.14 12.60 6.30
C THR A 241 38.39 13.46 7.33
N GLN A 242 39.04 14.51 7.86
CA GLN A 242 38.40 15.41 8.83
C GLN A 242 37.12 16.05 8.27
N ALA A 243 37.11 16.46 6.99
CA ALA A 243 35.91 16.97 6.35
C ALA A 243 34.78 15.93 6.29
N GLY A 244 35.10 14.65 6.05
CA GLY A 244 34.13 13.55 6.12
C GLY A 244 33.52 13.39 7.52
N LEU A 245 34.35 13.46 8.56
CA LEU A 245 33.91 13.42 9.96
C LEU A 245 33.00 14.61 10.31
N ASP A 246 33.40 15.84 9.98
CA ASP A 246 32.66 17.07 10.28
C ASP A 246 31.31 17.11 9.54
N ILE A 247 31.26 16.66 8.28
CA ILE A 247 30.01 16.58 7.50
C ILE A 247 29.12 15.45 8.03
N MET A 248 29.66 14.29 8.42
CA MET A 248 28.88 13.22 9.06
C MET A 248 28.29 13.66 10.42
N ALA A 249 29.02 14.44 11.22
CA ALA A 249 28.52 15.00 12.48
C ALA A 249 27.42 16.03 12.25
N SER A 250 27.63 16.97 11.31
CA SER A 250 26.65 18.00 10.93
C SER A 250 25.35 17.40 10.37
N THR A 251 25.45 16.49 9.41
CA THR A 251 24.28 15.80 8.83
C THR A 251 23.56 14.94 9.85
N SER A 252 24.26 14.25 10.76
CA SER A 252 23.61 13.50 11.85
C SER A 252 22.86 14.43 12.82
N SER A 253 23.41 15.59 13.17
CA SER A 253 22.71 16.59 13.99
C SER A 253 21.47 17.16 13.29
N ASN A 254 21.52 17.34 11.96
CA ASN A 254 20.39 17.87 11.20
C ASN A 254 19.30 16.82 10.93
N LEU A 255 19.67 15.54 10.75
CA LEU A 255 18.74 14.43 10.74
C LEU A 255 18.02 14.30 12.10
N GLU A 256 18.73 14.42 13.22
CA GLU A 256 18.11 14.32 14.54
C GLU A 256 17.10 15.45 14.80
N LYS A 257 17.41 16.69 14.38
CA LYS A 257 16.44 17.81 14.36
C LYS A 257 15.24 17.52 13.45
N GLY A 258 15.47 16.85 12.32
CA GLY A 258 14.41 16.38 11.42
C GLY A 258 13.49 15.35 12.10
N TYR A 259 14.05 14.33 12.74
CA TYR A 259 13.28 13.35 13.52
C TYR A 259 12.54 14.01 14.69
N GLU A 260 13.18 14.92 15.43
CA GLU A 260 12.55 15.77 16.46
C GLU A 260 11.37 16.59 15.91
N LYS A 261 11.46 17.08 14.67
CA LYS A 261 10.40 17.85 14.01
C LYS A 261 9.24 16.94 13.60
N ILE A 262 9.53 15.75 13.05
CA ILE A 262 8.49 14.76 12.72
C ILE A 262 7.74 14.31 13.98
N ILE A 263 8.43 13.90 15.05
CA ILE A 263 7.76 13.39 16.26
C ILE A 263 6.86 14.46 16.89
N ARG A 264 7.31 15.72 16.95
CA ARG A 264 6.49 16.85 17.44
C ARG A 264 5.27 17.10 16.57
N TRP A 265 5.40 17.03 15.25
CA TRP A 265 4.28 17.21 14.32
C TRP A 265 3.29 16.04 14.37
N CYS A 266 3.76 14.78 14.28
CA CYS A 266 2.89 13.61 14.41
C CYS A 266 2.15 13.61 15.76
N SER A 267 2.85 13.89 16.86
CA SER A 267 2.25 14.00 18.20
C SER A 267 1.25 15.15 18.33
N HIS A 268 1.36 16.19 17.50
CA HIS A 268 0.39 17.28 17.44
C HIS A 268 -0.86 16.84 16.66
N GLU A 269 -0.70 16.31 15.44
CA GLU A 269 -1.82 15.86 14.60
C GLU A 269 -2.60 14.71 15.25
N PHE A 270 -1.91 13.72 15.83
CA PHE A 270 -2.55 12.61 16.56
C PHE A 270 -3.35 13.08 17.79
N ARG A 271 -3.01 14.23 18.40
CA ARG A 271 -3.76 14.83 19.51
C ARG A 271 -4.85 15.81 19.07
N GLN A 272 -4.78 16.33 17.84
CA GLN A 272 -5.77 17.22 17.24
C GLN A 272 -6.76 16.41 16.42
N ALA A 273 -6.39 16.02 15.20
CA ALA A 273 -7.22 15.29 14.25
C ALA A 273 -7.59 13.88 14.73
N GLY A 274 -6.80 13.26 15.61
CA GLY A 274 -7.15 12.00 16.27
C GLY A 274 -8.43 12.05 17.12
N ARG A 275 -8.97 13.25 17.42
CA ARG A 275 -10.25 13.47 18.08
C ARG A 275 -11.45 13.35 17.16
N ASP A 276 -11.25 13.52 15.86
CA ASP A 276 -12.31 13.40 14.88
C ASP A 276 -12.55 11.91 14.59
N LEU A 277 -13.82 11.50 14.58
CA LEU A 277 -14.18 10.09 14.41
C LEU A 277 -13.73 9.57 13.04
N GLN A 278 -13.81 10.44 12.02
CA GLN A 278 -13.34 10.24 10.65
C GLN A 278 -12.00 10.98 10.47
N LEU A 279 -10.91 10.40 10.97
CA LEU A 279 -9.55 10.91 10.72
C LEU A 279 -9.13 10.57 9.28
N GLU A 280 -9.06 11.57 8.40
CA GLU A 280 -8.44 11.41 7.08
C GLU A 280 -6.91 11.38 7.21
N VAL A 281 -6.29 10.23 6.91
CA VAL A 281 -4.83 10.10 6.94
C VAL A 281 -4.22 10.85 5.75
N SER A 282 -3.58 11.99 6.02
CA SER A 282 -2.86 12.73 4.98
C SER A 282 -1.61 11.97 4.51
N VAL A 283 -1.23 12.15 3.24
CA VAL A 283 0.02 11.59 2.69
C VAL A 283 1.25 12.00 3.51
N ALA A 284 1.26 13.23 4.05
CA ALA A 284 2.32 13.69 4.94
C ALA A 284 2.38 12.93 6.28
N MET A 285 1.24 12.44 6.78
CA MET A 285 1.17 11.62 8.00
C MET A 285 1.70 10.21 7.74
N GLN A 286 1.26 9.54 6.66
CA GLN A 286 1.80 8.24 6.23
C GLN A 286 3.32 8.30 6.06
N GLU A 287 3.80 9.29 5.31
CA GLU A 287 5.20 9.43 4.90
C GLU A 287 6.12 9.96 6.02
N SER A 288 5.53 10.56 7.06
CA SER A 288 6.18 10.83 8.35
C SER A 288 6.31 9.58 9.21
N VAL A 289 5.22 8.80 9.37
CA VAL A 289 5.23 7.51 10.08
C VAL A 289 6.23 6.55 9.43
N ASN A 290 6.26 6.49 8.11
CA ASN A 290 7.21 5.72 7.30
C ASN A 290 8.67 6.07 7.65
N ARG A 291 9.05 7.36 7.71
CA ARG A 291 10.41 7.75 8.15
C ARG A 291 10.67 7.44 9.63
N LEU A 292 9.68 7.58 10.53
CA LEU A 292 9.84 7.23 11.95
C LEU A 292 10.16 5.75 12.17
N ARG A 293 9.81 4.82 11.25
CA ARG A 293 10.19 3.40 11.33
C ARG A 293 11.71 3.18 11.49
N LYS A 294 12.54 4.10 10.97
CA LYS A 294 14.01 4.07 11.13
C LYS A 294 14.49 4.37 12.57
N ARG A 295 13.59 4.82 13.45
CA ARG A 295 13.80 5.19 14.85
C ARG A 295 12.63 4.66 15.71
N PRO A 296 12.53 3.34 15.96
CA PRO A 296 11.33 2.73 16.54
C PRO A 296 10.92 3.33 17.89
N GLU A 297 11.86 3.75 18.74
CA GLU A 297 11.56 4.44 20.01
C GLU A 297 10.69 5.69 19.82
N LEU A 298 10.99 6.51 18.81
CA LEU A 298 10.22 7.71 18.47
C LEU A 298 8.87 7.35 17.82
N LEU A 299 8.82 6.28 17.02
CA LEU A 299 7.57 5.78 16.47
C LEU A 299 6.61 5.33 17.57
N THR A 300 7.10 4.56 18.55
CA THR A 300 6.30 4.10 19.70
C THR A 300 5.80 5.28 20.56
N GLU A 301 6.60 6.33 20.76
CA GLU A 301 6.12 7.56 21.42
C GLU A 301 4.97 8.22 20.63
N ALA A 302 5.12 8.36 19.31
CA ALA A 302 4.09 8.95 18.45
C ALA A 302 2.77 8.16 18.53
N LEU A 303 2.87 6.84 18.34
CA LEU A 303 1.74 5.92 18.34
C LEU A 303 1.06 5.82 19.72
N THR A 304 1.81 6.03 20.80
CA THR A 304 1.25 6.14 22.17
C THR A 304 0.35 7.38 22.32
N PHE A 305 0.66 8.52 21.68
CA PHE A 305 -0.25 9.67 21.69
C PHE A 305 -1.47 9.47 20.78
N LEU A 306 -1.33 8.72 19.68
CA LEU A 306 -2.46 8.31 18.86
C LEU A 306 -3.40 7.40 19.66
N SER A 307 -2.91 6.30 20.24
CA SER A 307 -3.73 5.32 20.96
C SER A 307 -4.46 5.95 22.14
N GLN A 308 -3.79 6.79 22.94
CA GLN A 308 -4.42 7.54 24.04
C GLN A 308 -5.55 8.46 23.56
N THR A 309 -5.39 9.11 22.40
CA THR A 309 -6.40 10.02 21.84
C THR A 309 -7.57 9.24 21.22
N ARG A 310 -7.29 8.19 20.43
CA ARG A 310 -8.32 7.31 19.85
C ARG A 310 -9.13 6.60 20.94
N GLN A 311 -8.48 6.06 21.96
CA GLN A 311 -9.13 5.40 23.10
C GLN A 311 -10.09 6.34 23.86
N ALA A 312 -9.74 7.62 24.02
CA ALA A 312 -10.65 8.62 24.60
C ALA A 312 -11.81 8.98 23.65
N THR A 313 -11.52 9.08 22.36
CA THR A 313 -12.48 9.42 21.29
C THR A 313 -13.53 8.33 21.11
N LEU A 314 -13.11 7.06 20.99
CA LEU A 314 -13.99 5.90 20.85
C LEU A 314 -14.90 5.73 22.08
N LEU A 315 -14.36 5.87 23.30
CA LEU A 315 -15.16 5.85 24.53
C LEU A 315 -16.20 6.97 24.55
N SER A 316 -15.80 8.21 24.22
CA SER A 316 -16.69 9.37 24.17
C SER A 316 -17.80 9.20 23.11
N SER A 317 -17.44 8.66 21.94
CA SER A 317 -18.37 8.39 20.85
C SER A 317 -19.35 7.27 21.18
N PHE A 318 -18.92 6.21 21.88
CA PHE A 318 -19.82 5.14 22.34
C PHE A 318 -20.81 5.66 23.39
N LEU A 319 -20.33 6.40 24.39
CA LEU A 319 -21.20 7.02 25.39
C LEU A 319 -22.17 8.03 24.76
N THR A 320 -21.76 8.72 23.69
CA THR A 320 -22.63 9.60 22.89
C THR A 320 -23.68 8.80 22.11
N ALA A 321 -23.30 7.70 21.43
CA ALA A 321 -24.24 6.83 20.71
C ALA A 321 -25.27 6.17 21.65
N LEU A 322 -24.85 5.80 22.87
CA LEU A 322 -25.73 5.30 23.93
C LEU A 322 -26.74 6.37 24.39
N THR A 323 -26.26 7.55 24.80
CA THR A 323 -27.05 8.54 25.58
C THR A 323 -27.68 9.66 24.74
N ARG A 324 -27.15 9.96 23.55
CA ARG A 324 -27.58 11.08 22.68
C ARG A 324 -27.93 10.64 21.25
N GLY A 325 -27.37 9.53 20.77
CA GLY A 325 -27.49 9.11 19.38
C GLY A 325 -26.56 9.88 18.44
N GLY A 326 -26.86 9.84 17.14
CA GLY A 326 -26.09 10.52 16.10
C GLY A 326 -26.33 12.03 16.01
N PRO A 327 -25.56 12.75 15.18
CA PRO A 327 -25.75 14.18 14.95
C PRO A 327 -27.15 14.44 14.38
N SER A 328 -27.90 15.36 15.01
CA SER A 328 -29.34 15.59 14.80
C SER A 328 -30.31 14.57 15.45
N GLY A 329 -29.82 13.69 16.34
CA GLY A 329 -30.65 12.71 17.06
C GLY A 329 -31.05 11.49 16.24
N LEU A 330 -30.41 11.29 15.08
CA LEU A 330 -30.55 10.14 14.19
C LEU A 330 -29.15 9.57 13.89
N PRO A 331 -28.90 8.25 14.05
CA PRO A 331 -29.76 7.28 14.74
C PRO A 331 -30.08 7.70 16.18
N ARG A 332 -31.20 7.20 16.71
CA ARG A 332 -31.64 7.50 18.08
C ARG A 332 -30.66 6.93 19.13
N PRO A 333 -30.58 7.52 20.34
CA PRO A 333 -29.78 6.96 21.42
C PRO A 333 -30.15 5.50 21.72
N ILE A 334 -29.14 4.63 21.79
CA ILE A 334 -29.31 3.18 21.96
C ILE A 334 -30.01 2.86 23.31
N GLU A 335 -29.81 3.69 24.34
CA GLU A 335 -30.49 3.54 25.64
C GLU A 335 -32.03 3.60 25.55
N LEU A 336 -32.61 4.25 24.52
CA LEU A 336 -34.06 4.25 24.32
C LEU A 336 -34.62 2.87 24.01
N HIS A 337 -33.78 1.95 23.52
CA HIS A 337 -34.16 0.56 23.24
C HIS A 337 -33.92 -0.38 24.43
N ALA A 338 -33.52 0.10 25.62
CA ALA A 338 -33.26 -0.75 26.79
C ALA A 338 -34.49 -1.55 27.31
N HIS A 339 -35.69 -1.26 26.80
CA HIS A 339 -36.91 -2.04 27.02
C HIS A 339 -37.04 -3.27 26.12
N ASP A 340 -36.23 -3.37 25.07
CA ASP A 340 -36.03 -4.53 24.19
C ASP A 340 -34.57 -5.02 24.39
N PRO A 341 -34.36 -5.98 25.30
CA PRO A 341 -33.02 -6.45 25.69
C PRO A 341 -32.21 -7.00 24.52
N LEU A 342 -32.85 -7.68 23.57
CA LEU A 342 -32.18 -8.28 22.42
C LEU A 342 -31.70 -7.19 21.46
N ARG A 343 -32.55 -6.21 21.17
CA ARG A 343 -32.18 -5.05 20.37
C ARG A 343 -31.13 -4.17 21.05
N TYR A 344 -31.26 -3.91 22.34
CA TYR A 344 -30.30 -3.06 23.07
C TYR A 344 -28.88 -3.65 23.04
N VAL A 345 -28.75 -4.98 23.23
CA VAL A 345 -27.46 -5.68 23.08
C VAL A 345 -27.00 -5.70 21.62
N GLY A 346 -27.91 -5.96 20.66
CA GLY A 346 -27.61 -5.94 19.22
C GLY A 346 -27.10 -4.60 18.71
N ASP A 347 -27.78 -3.49 19.04
CA ASP A 347 -27.40 -2.13 18.67
C ASP A 347 -26.02 -1.76 19.26
N MET A 348 -25.72 -2.17 20.50
CA MET A 348 -24.39 -1.98 21.11
C MET A 348 -23.30 -2.78 20.37
N LEU A 349 -23.53 -4.07 20.08
CA LEU A 349 -22.55 -4.92 19.40
C LEU A 349 -22.32 -4.48 17.94
N ALA A 350 -23.37 -4.08 17.24
CA ALA A 350 -23.31 -3.53 15.89
C ALA A 350 -22.49 -2.23 15.83
N TRP A 351 -22.70 -1.31 16.79
CA TRP A 351 -21.90 -0.09 16.88
C TRP A 351 -20.42 -0.40 17.12
N VAL A 352 -20.11 -1.31 18.04
CA VAL A 352 -18.73 -1.72 18.34
C VAL A 352 -18.08 -2.36 17.11
N HIS A 353 -18.79 -3.22 16.37
CA HIS A 353 -18.30 -3.83 15.14
C HIS A 353 -17.98 -2.79 14.05
N GLN A 354 -18.86 -1.81 13.84
CA GLN A 354 -18.63 -0.73 12.88
C GLN A 354 -17.46 0.17 13.29
N ALA A 355 -17.36 0.53 14.56
CA ALA A 355 -16.25 1.35 15.08
C ALA A 355 -14.89 0.67 14.90
N ILE A 356 -14.82 -0.65 15.07
CA ILE A 356 -13.61 -1.46 14.91
C ILE A 356 -13.20 -1.63 13.46
N ALA A 357 -14.16 -1.79 12.55
CA ALA A 357 -13.87 -1.80 11.11
C ALA A 357 -13.23 -0.47 10.69
N ALA A 358 -13.80 0.66 11.11
CA ALA A 358 -13.27 2.00 10.82
C ALA A 358 -11.92 2.28 11.50
N GLU A 359 -11.73 1.89 12.76
CA GLU A 359 -10.46 2.09 13.47
C GLU A 359 -9.33 1.26 12.84
N ARG A 360 -9.64 0.04 12.38
CA ARG A 360 -8.64 -0.79 11.68
C ARG A 360 -8.36 -0.30 10.26
N GLU A 361 -9.37 0.16 9.51
CA GLU A 361 -9.19 0.82 8.21
C GLU A 361 -8.30 2.07 8.33
N LEU A 362 -8.51 2.86 9.38
CA LEU A 362 -7.68 4.02 9.73
C LEU A 362 -6.21 3.64 9.97
N LEU A 363 -5.95 2.56 10.72
CA LEU A 363 -4.59 2.09 10.99
C LEU A 363 -3.94 1.42 9.77
N GLU A 364 -4.69 0.62 9.00
CA GLU A 364 -4.24 0.06 7.72
C GLU A 364 -3.87 1.19 6.74
N SER A 365 -4.63 2.29 6.71
CA SER A 365 -4.28 3.51 5.97
C SER A 365 -3.06 4.25 6.53
N LEU A 366 -2.90 4.35 7.86
CA LEU A 366 -1.74 5.00 8.50
C LEU A 366 -0.41 4.34 8.15
N PHE A 367 -0.38 3.01 8.06
CA PHE A 367 0.80 2.24 7.68
C PHE A 367 0.94 2.05 6.16
N GLY A 368 -0.04 2.44 5.34
CA GLY A 368 0.01 2.32 3.88
C GLY A 368 -0.39 0.94 3.33
N LEU A 369 -1.08 0.13 4.12
CA LEU A 369 -1.44 -1.27 3.83
C LEU A 369 -2.74 -1.45 3.02
N SER A 370 -3.42 -0.36 2.62
CA SER A 370 -4.75 -0.35 1.99
C SER A 370 -4.90 -1.04 0.61
N ASN A 371 -3.91 -1.80 0.14
CA ASN A 371 -3.89 -2.40 -1.21
C ASN A 371 -4.56 -3.79 -1.32
N ASP A 372 -4.97 -4.42 -0.21
CA ASP A 372 -5.35 -5.85 -0.23
C ASP A 372 -6.82 -6.14 -0.61
N GLY A 373 -7.62 -5.10 -0.91
CA GLY A 373 -8.94 -5.22 -1.58
C GLY A 373 -10.02 -6.08 -0.88
N ARG A 374 -9.80 -6.50 0.37
CA ARG A 374 -10.69 -7.43 1.09
C ARG A 374 -12.05 -6.78 1.40
N MET A 375 -13.14 -7.53 1.21
CA MET A 375 -14.46 -7.08 1.64
C MET A 375 -14.61 -7.15 3.17
N VAL A 376 -15.27 -6.15 3.74
CA VAL A 376 -15.59 -6.09 5.18
C VAL A 376 -16.32 -7.37 5.61
N GLY A 377 -15.77 -8.08 6.59
CA GLY A 377 -16.32 -9.34 7.11
C GLY A 377 -15.65 -10.62 6.58
N SER A 378 -14.71 -10.54 5.62
CA SER A 378 -13.90 -11.72 5.25
C SER A 378 -12.99 -12.16 6.40
N VAL A 379 -12.86 -13.47 6.64
CA VAL A 379 -11.95 -14.03 7.65
C VAL A 379 -10.51 -13.57 7.38
N ARG A 380 -9.88 -12.88 8.35
CA ARG A 380 -8.48 -12.47 8.24
C ARG A 380 -7.55 -13.62 8.61
N VAL A 381 -6.57 -13.90 7.74
CA VAL A 381 -5.36 -14.64 8.12
C VAL A 381 -4.38 -13.64 8.76
N PHE A 382 -4.02 -13.88 10.01
CA PHE A 382 -3.07 -13.05 10.77
C PHE A 382 -1.65 -13.62 10.59
N ASP A 383 -0.89 -13.11 9.60
CA ASP A 383 0.51 -13.50 9.46
C ASP A 383 1.37 -12.78 10.51
N ARG A 384 1.76 -13.55 11.55
CA ARG A 384 2.61 -13.14 12.67
C ARG A 384 4.04 -12.72 12.30
N LYS A 385 4.35 -12.56 11.01
CA LYS A 385 5.68 -12.17 10.50
C LYS A 385 5.77 -10.71 10.06
N ASN A 386 4.67 -9.98 9.95
CA ASN A 386 4.73 -8.55 9.60
C ASN A 386 4.66 -7.66 10.85
N GLU A 387 5.71 -6.88 11.09
CA GLU A 387 5.83 -5.93 12.22
C GLU A 387 4.67 -4.92 12.24
N GLU A 388 4.18 -4.54 11.06
CA GLU A 388 3.06 -3.59 10.90
C GLU A 388 1.73 -4.17 11.43
N GLU A 389 1.47 -5.46 11.23
CA GLU A 389 0.25 -6.13 11.72
C GLU A 389 0.30 -6.29 13.25
N GLU A 390 1.50 -6.45 13.82
CA GLU A 390 1.68 -6.43 15.28
C GLU A 390 1.43 -5.04 15.88
N TRP A 391 1.95 -3.96 15.26
CA TRP A 391 1.63 -2.59 15.69
C TRP A 391 0.13 -2.29 15.54
N ILE A 392 -0.51 -2.69 14.44
CA ILE A 392 -1.97 -2.53 14.26
C ILE A 392 -2.72 -3.26 15.38
N ARG A 393 -2.35 -4.50 15.70
CA ARG A 393 -2.96 -5.28 16.79
C ARG A 393 -2.82 -4.57 18.14
N GLU A 394 -1.61 -4.14 18.50
CA GLU A 394 -1.38 -3.46 19.78
C GLU A 394 -2.19 -2.16 19.88
N LEU A 395 -2.23 -1.37 18.81
CA LEU A 395 -2.97 -0.10 18.78
C LEU A 395 -4.49 -0.30 18.81
N MET A 396 -5.01 -1.37 18.20
CA MET A 396 -6.42 -1.75 18.31
C MET A 396 -6.79 -2.13 19.75
N ASP A 397 -5.97 -2.95 20.43
CA ASP A 397 -6.22 -3.33 21.83
C ASP A 397 -6.10 -2.13 22.78
N GLN A 398 -5.11 -1.27 22.58
CA GLN A 398 -4.99 -0.01 23.32
C GLN A 398 -6.21 0.90 23.05
N GLY A 399 -6.64 1.06 21.79
CA GLY A 399 -7.78 1.88 21.40
C GLY A 399 -9.11 1.40 21.99
N VAL A 400 -9.37 0.09 21.94
CA VAL A 400 -10.64 -0.51 22.38
C VAL A 400 -10.67 -0.79 23.89
N GLY A 401 -9.54 -0.85 24.60
CA GLY A 401 -9.49 -1.29 26.00
C GLY A 401 -10.40 -0.53 27.00
N LYS A 402 -10.61 0.79 26.83
CA LYS A 402 -11.56 1.55 27.67
C LYS A 402 -13.03 1.38 27.26
N LEU A 403 -13.30 0.97 26.01
CA LEU A 403 -14.65 0.69 25.49
C LEU A 403 -15.19 -0.65 26.01
N CYS A 404 -14.31 -1.64 26.22
CA CYS A 404 -14.66 -2.95 26.79
C CYS A 404 -15.40 -2.85 28.15
N VAL A 405 -15.00 -1.93 29.03
CA VAL A 405 -15.55 -1.82 30.39
C VAL A 405 -17.04 -1.42 30.43
N PRO A 406 -17.48 -0.28 29.84
CA PRO A 406 -18.90 0.08 29.82
C PRO A 406 -19.75 -0.88 28.99
N LEU A 407 -19.19 -1.48 27.92
CA LEU A 407 -19.86 -2.52 27.14
C LEU A 407 -20.16 -3.74 28.02
N LYS A 408 -19.14 -4.29 28.68
CA LYS A 408 -19.26 -5.44 29.59
C LYS A 408 -20.27 -5.19 30.70
N ILE A 409 -20.19 -4.04 31.38
CA ILE A 409 -21.12 -3.69 32.46
C ILE A 409 -22.56 -3.65 31.96
N ARG A 410 -22.83 -2.97 30.84
CA ARG A 410 -24.20 -2.80 30.30
C ARG A 410 -24.80 -4.11 29.79
N VAL A 411 -24.02 -4.92 29.07
CA VAL A 411 -24.52 -6.22 28.59
C VAL A 411 -24.72 -7.18 29.77
N GLN A 412 -23.79 -7.29 30.72
CA GLN A 412 -23.96 -8.16 31.89
C GLN A 412 -25.12 -7.72 32.79
N GLN A 413 -25.39 -6.42 32.91
CA GLN A 413 -26.61 -5.91 33.58
C GLN A 413 -27.88 -6.33 32.83
N THR A 414 -27.91 -6.14 31.51
CA THR A 414 -29.06 -6.50 30.66
C THR A 414 -29.35 -7.99 30.71
N VAL A 415 -28.31 -8.83 30.61
CA VAL A 415 -28.40 -10.30 30.72
C VAL A 415 -28.96 -10.71 32.09
N ARG A 416 -28.40 -10.18 33.19
CA ARG A 416 -28.81 -10.54 34.56
C ARG A 416 -30.19 -10.02 34.96
N SER A 417 -30.76 -9.08 34.21
CA SER A 417 -32.13 -8.58 34.42
C SER A 417 -33.18 -9.33 33.59
N GLN A 418 -32.83 -10.45 32.91
CA GLN A 418 -33.79 -11.22 32.12
C GLN A 418 -34.51 -12.29 32.95
N GLU A 419 -35.82 -12.15 33.08
CA GLU A 419 -36.71 -13.16 33.67
C GLU A 419 -37.04 -14.30 32.67
N SER A 420 -37.00 -14.01 31.36
CA SER A 420 -37.31 -14.97 30.30
C SER A 420 -36.07 -15.76 29.85
N SER A 421 -36.09 -17.07 30.06
CA SER A 421 -35.08 -18.01 29.55
C SER A 421 -34.91 -17.94 28.03
N ILE A 422 -36.01 -17.79 27.28
CA ILE A 422 -36.00 -17.63 25.80
C ILE A 422 -35.26 -16.35 25.38
N VAL A 423 -35.47 -15.24 26.07
CA VAL A 423 -34.77 -13.96 25.77
C VAL A 423 -33.30 -14.05 26.16
N SER A 424 -32.99 -14.63 27.32
CA SER A 424 -31.61 -14.89 27.76
C SER A 424 -30.84 -15.73 26.73
N TYR A 425 -31.46 -16.80 26.23
CA TYR A 425 -30.87 -17.67 25.20
C TYR A 425 -30.64 -16.93 23.86
N LYS A 426 -31.62 -16.15 23.39
CA LYS A 426 -31.46 -15.31 22.18
C LYS A 426 -30.30 -14.30 22.33
N ILE A 427 -30.10 -13.73 23.52
CA ILE A 427 -28.97 -12.83 23.79
C ILE A 427 -27.64 -13.59 23.83
N ALA A 428 -27.60 -14.79 24.42
CA ALA A 428 -26.38 -15.62 24.43
C ALA A 428 -25.94 -16.01 23.00
N ASN A 429 -26.87 -16.45 22.15
CA ASN A 429 -26.59 -16.79 20.76
C ASN A 429 -26.15 -15.56 19.94
N LEU A 430 -26.76 -14.39 20.18
CA LEU A 430 -26.35 -13.12 19.56
C LEU A 430 -24.92 -12.71 19.97
N LEU A 431 -24.56 -12.88 21.25
CA LEU A 431 -23.23 -12.63 21.76
C LEU A 431 -22.19 -13.60 21.18
N GLN A 432 -22.52 -14.89 21.09
CA GLN A 432 -21.69 -15.90 20.43
C GLN A 432 -21.40 -15.55 18.97
N PHE A 433 -22.42 -15.15 18.21
CA PHE A 433 -22.28 -14.71 16.82
C PHE A 433 -21.33 -13.52 16.67
N TYR A 434 -21.50 -12.48 17.50
CA TYR A 434 -20.61 -11.31 17.47
C TYR A 434 -19.21 -11.64 17.99
N MET A 435 -19.04 -12.49 19.00
CA MET A 435 -17.72 -12.96 19.45
C MET A 435 -16.97 -13.67 18.32
N LEU A 436 -17.60 -14.63 17.64
CA LEU A 436 -17.01 -15.34 16.50
C LEU A 436 -16.67 -14.38 15.35
N THR A 437 -17.53 -13.41 15.06
CA THR A 437 -17.29 -12.36 14.05
C THR A 437 -16.07 -11.52 14.42
N MET A 438 -15.95 -11.07 15.67
CA MET A 438 -14.84 -10.25 16.13
C MET A 438 -13.51 -11.01 16.16
N ARG A 439 -13.51 -12.29 16.57
CA ARG A 439 -12.35 -13.19 16.46
C ARG A 439 -11.88 -13.31 15.01
N ARG A 440 -12.81 -13.44 14.05
CA ARG A 440 -12.51 -13.51 12.60
C ARG A 440 -11.97 -12.17 12.02
N THR A 441 -12.17 -11.02 12.69
CA THR A 441 -11.74 -9.69 12.20
C THR A 441 -10.56 -9.05 12.93
N ILE A 442 -10.33 -9.35 14.21
CA ILE A 442 -9.24 -8.79 15.06
C ILE A 442 -8.28 -9.87 15.58
N GLY A 443 -8.72 -11.13 15.65
CA GLY A 443 -7.97 -12.26 16.21
C GLY A 443 -8.48 -12.67 17.59
N GLU A 444 -8.09 -13.87 18.04
CA GLU A 444 -8.56 -14.45 19.32
C GLU A 444 -7.87 -13.85 20.55
N GLU A 445 -6.61 -13.44 20.41
CA GLU A 445 -5.79 -12.88 21.49
C GLU A 445 -6.18 -11.42 21.86
N ALA A 446 -7.03 -10.78 21.06
CA ALA A 446 -7.44 -9.39 21.26
C ALA A 446 -8.29 -9.22 22.54
N LEU A 447 -8.08 -8.10 23.25
CA LEU A 447 -8.74 -7.76 24.51
C LEU A 447 -10.27 -7.72 24.38
N LEU A 448 -10.79 -7.30 23.22
CA LEU A 448 -12.23 -7.37 22.96
C LEU A 448 -12.73 -8.81 22.74
N SER A 449 -11.98 -9.66 22.03
CA SER A 449 -12.34 -11.06 21.81
C SER A 449 -12.44 -11.82 23.13
N ALA A 450 -11.51 -11.56 24.06
CA ALA A 450 -11.58 -12.04 25.44
C ALA A 450 -12.78 -11.43 26.21
N THR A 451 -13.00 -10.12 26.11
CA THR A 451 -14.13 -9.44 26.77
C THR A 451 -15.48 -9.99 26.31
N LEU A 452 -15.64 -10.27 25.01
CA LEU A 452 -16.88 -10.82 24.45
C LEU A 452 -17.09 -12.29 24.84
N LEU A 453 -16.02 -13.09 24.92
CA LEU A 453 -16.09 -14.44 25.49
C LEU A 453 -16.64 -14.39 26.93
N GLU A 454 -16.03 -13.59 27.82
CA GLU A 454 -16.47 -13.45 29.22
C GLU A 454 -17.93 -12.98 29.38
N ILE A 455 -18.43 -12.17 28.44
CA ILE A 455 -19.83 -11.73 28.43
C ILE A 455 -20.75 -12.86 27.93
N THR A 456 -20.31 -13.62 26.92
CA THR A 456 -21.04 -14.76 26.34
C THR A 456 -21.16 -15.91 27.34
N ASP A 457 -20.08 -16.24 28.05
CA ASP A 457 -20.05 -17.26 29.11
C ASP A 457 -21.01 -16.92 30.25
N VAL A 458 -21.08 -15.63 30.64
CA VAL A 458 -22.05 -15.13 31.63
C VAL A 458 -23.48 -15.18 31.09
N ALA A 459 -23.70 -14.94 29.79
CA ALA A 459 -25.02 -15.06 29.18
C ALA A 459 -25.53 -16.51 29.16
N TYR A 460 -24.69 -17.47 28.75
CA TYR A 460 -25.04 -18.89 28.86
C TYR A 460 -25.22 -19.33 30.31
N SER A 461 -24.40 -18.85 31.24
CA SER A 461 -24.55 -19.17 32.67
C SER A 461 -25.91 -18.71 33.22
N VAL A 462 -26.32 -17.46 32.96
CA VAL A 462 -27.62 -16.92 33.38
C VAL A 462 -28.79 -17.63 32.66
N PHE A 463 -28.61 -18.05 31.40
CA PHE A 463 -29.58 -18.92 30.73
C PHE A 463 -29.73 -20.28 31.42
N TYR A 464 -28.63 -20.98 31.73
CA TYR A 464 -28.65 -22.27 32.43
C TYR A 464 -29.27 -22.14 33.83
N GLU A 465 -28.87 -21.14 34.61
CA GLU A 465 -29.48 -20.82 35.92
C GLU A 465 -31.00 -20.59 35.81
N SER A 466 -31.46 -19.92 34.74
CA SER A 466 -32.87 -19.65 34.46
C SER A 466 -33.66 -20.93 34.16
N ILE A 467 -33.19 -21.81 33.26
CA ILE A 467 -33.88 -23.07 32.96
C ILE A 467 -33.82 -24.07 34.14
N GLU A 468 -32.73 -24.10 34.90
CA GLU A 468 -32.63 -24.87 36.14
C GLU A 468 -33.60 -24.34 37.21
N ALA A 469 -33.79 -23.01 37.30
CA ALA A 469 -34.78 -22.41 38.19
C ALA A 469 -36.21 -22.76 37.74
N GLN A 470 -36.50 -22.76 36.43
CA GLN A 470 -37.80 -23.17 35.88
C GLN A 470 -38.10 -24.65 36.19
N GLY A 471 -37.16 -25.58 35.94
CA GLY A 471 -37.31 -26.99 36.30
C GLY A 471 -37.51 -27.24 37.80
N ARG A 472 -36.76 -26.53 38.65
CA ARG A 472 -36.94 -26.60 40.13
C ARG A 472 -38.23 -25.93 40.63
N ALA A 473 -38.79 -24.98 39.87
CA ALA A 473 -40.08 -24.39 40.16
C ALA A 473 -41.23 -25.32 39.76
N LEU A 474 -41.13 -25.98 38.59
CA LEU A 474 -42.07 -26.96 38.07
C LEU A 474 -42.37 -28.06 39.11
N LEU A 475 -41.32 -28.66 39.69
CA LEU A 475 -41.40 -29.67 40.76
C LEU A 475 -42.06 -29.20 42.07
N ARG A 476 -42.29 -27.90 42.24
CA ARG A 476 -42.90 -27.30 43.45
C ARG A 476 -44.35 -26.87 43.27
N ILE A 477 -44.90 -26.98 42.05
CA ILE A 477 -46.28 -26.56 41.77
C ILE A 477 -47.26 -27.57 42.42
N PRO A 478 -48.12 -27.14 43.36
CA PRO A 478 -49.14 -28.00 43.93
C PRO A 478 -50.26 -28.20 42.90
N LEU A 479 -50.31 -29.37 42.26
CA LEU A 479 -51.36 -29.73 41.32
C LEU A 479 -52.65 -30.15 42.03
N ASP A 480 -53.80 -29.91 41.39
CA ASP A 480 -55.07 -30.40 41.89
C ASP A 480 -55.21 -31.92 41.67
N VAL A 481 -54.95 -32.67 42.74
CA VAL A 481 -55.08 -34.13 42.77
C VAL A 481 -56.56 -34.58 42.62
N ASN A 482 -57.53 -33.67 42.81
CA ASN A 482 -58.95 -33.97 42.63
C ASN A 482 -59.38 -34.01 41.15
N ASP A 483 -58.61 -33.41 40.24
CA ASP A 483 -58.93 -33.37 38.81
C ASP A 483 -59.08 -34.79 38.22
N PRO A 484 -60.24 -35.17 37.65
CA PRO A 484 -60.44 -36.44 36.98
C PRO A 484 -59.76 -36.53 35.61
N SER A 485 -59.18 -35.45 35.07
CA SER A 485 -58.41 -35.53 33.84
C SER A 485 -57.14 -36.39 34.02
N LEU A 486 -56.85 -37.19 33.00
CA LEU A 486 -55.60 -37.94 32.86
C LEU A 486 -54.69 -37.31 31.79
N THR A 487 -54.89 -36.02 31.51
CA THR A 487 -54.14 -35.21 30.54
C THR A 487 -52.98 -34.46 31.21
N PRO A 488 -51.96 -34.01 30.44
CA PRO A 488 -50.87 -33.22 31.00
C PRO A 488 -51.36 -31.92 31.66
N PRO A 489 -50.90 -31.57 32.88
CA PRO A 489 -51.25 -30.30 33.52
C PRO A 489 -50.76 -29.08 32.73
N LEU A 490 -51.45 -27.95 32.86
CA LEU A 490 -51.11 -26.69 32.18
C LEU A 490 -49.64 -26.29 32.38
N ALA A 491 -49.10 -26.44 33.59
CA ALA A 491 -47.69 -26.15 33.89
C ALA A 491 -46.68 -26.95 33.03
N ILE A 492 -47.04 -28.18 32.63
CA ILE A 492 -46.21 -29.01 31.74
C ILE A 492 -46.41 -28.59 30.28
N LEU A 493 -47.62 -28.17 29.88
CA LEU A 493 -47.87 -27.59 28.55
C LEU A 493 -47.08 -26.29 28.35
N ASP A 494 -47.10 -25.39 29.34
CA ASP A 494 -46.39 -24.11 29.33
C ASP A 494 -44.86 -24.29 29.34
N HIS A 495 -44.35 -25.22 30.17
CA HIS A 495 -42.92 -25.54 30.20
C HIS A 495 -42.43 -26.20 28.89
N ALA A 496 -43.24 -27.08 28.29
CA ALA A 496 -42.94 -27.68 26.99
C ALA A 496 -43.06 -26.66 25.84
N GLN A 497 -43.94 -25.66 25.94
CA GLN A 497 -44.01 -24.53 25.00
C GLN A 497 -42.71 -23.71 25.04
N ILE A 498 -42.20 -23.39 26.25
CA ILE A 498 -40.91 -22.70 26.43
C ILE A 498 -39.76 -23.51 25.81
N LEU A 499 -39.69 -24.82 26.07
CA LEU A 499 -38.69 -25.70 25.47
C LEU A 499 -38.80 -25.70 23.93
N ARG A 500 -40.01 -25.76 23.36
CA ARG A 500 -40.22 -25.73 21.90
C ARG A 500 -39.74 -24.41 21.27
N GLU A 501 -39.91 -23.29 21.96
CA GLU A 501 -39.37 -22.00 21.51
C GLU A 501 -37.84 -21.94 21.61
N ILE A 502 -37.22 -22.51 22.66
CA ILE A 502 -35.75 -22.61 22.76
C ILE A 502 -35.19 -23.52 21.65
N MET A 503 -35.81 -24.67 21.38
CA MET A 503 -35.43 -25.57 20.26
C MET A 503 -35.56 -24.89 18.90
N THR A 504 -36.62 -24.10 18.69
CA THR A 504 -36.80 -23.31 17.46
C THR A 504 -35.71 -22.25 17.31
N VAL A 505 -35.34 -21.56 18.40
CA VAL A 505 -34.23 -20.59 18.40
C VAL A 505 -32.92 -21.27 18.06
N TYR A 506 -32.61 -22.42 18.69
CA TYR A 506 -31.39 -23.18 18.42
C TYR A 506 -31.31 -23.58 16.94
N GLN A 507 -32.36 -24.21 16.40
CA GLN A 507 -32.45 -24.60 14.99
C GLN A 507 -32.23 -23.41 14.03
N SER A 508 -32.69 -22.21 14.39
CA SER A 508 -32.49 -20.98 13.60
C SER A 508 -31.14 -20.27 13.80
N SER A 509 -30.39 -20.61 14.86
CA SER A 509 -29.11 -19.97 15.21
C SER A 509 -27.89 -20.69 14.61
N LEU A 510 -28.06 -21.92 14.17
CA LEU A 510 -27.00 -22.76 13.60
C LEU A 510 -26.46 -22.15 12.31
N LEU A 511 -25.16 -21.85 12.31
CA LEU A 511 -24.39 -21.70 11.08
C LEU A 511 -24.26 -23.12 10.49
N GLY A 512 -24.67 -23.31 9.24
CA GLY A 512 -24.83 -24.63 8.60
C GLY A 512 -23.54 -25.42 8.32
N GLU A 513 -22.46 -25.15 9.07
CA GLU A 513 -21.13 -25.75 8.96
C GLU A 513 -20.88 -26.83 10.06
N GLU A 514 -21.69 -26.88 11.13
CA GLU A 514 -21.58 -27.84 12.24
C GLU A 514 -22.13 -29.24 11.88
N ASP A 515 -21.48 -30.32 12.32
CA ASP A 515 -21.93 -31.71 12.06
C ASP A 515 -23.16 -32.10 12.92
N GLU A 516 -23.96 -33.09 12.48
CA GLU A 516 -25.22 -33.43 13.16
C GLU A 516 -25.03 -33.98 14.60
N ASP A 517 -23.93 -34.69 14.84
CA ASP A 517 -23.58 -35.19 16.18
C ASP A 517 -23.13 -34.07 17.14
N GLU A 518 -22.48 -33.02 16.62
CA GLU A 518 -22.13 -31.82 17.40
C GLU A 518 -23.39 -31.04 17.80
N ARG A 519 -24.39 -30.98 16.90
CA ARG A 519 -25.70 -30.36 17.20
C ARG A 519 -26.49 -31.12 18.27
N ALA A 520 -26.47 -32.46 18.22
CA ALA A 520 -27.15 -33.30 19.21
C ALA A 520 -26.51 -33.15 20.60
N THR A 521 -25.19 -33.32 20.68
CA THR A 521 -24.44 -33.20 21.95
C THR A 521 -24.47 -31.78 22.52
N GLY A 522 -24.42 -30.74 21.67
CA GLY A 522 -24.51 -29.34 22.08
C GLY A 522 -25.84 -28.96 22.75
N PHE A 523 -26.95 -29.61 22.38
CA PHE A 523 -28.28 -29.33 22.95
C PHE A 523 -28.71 -30.32 24.05
N GLN A 524 -28.06 -31.48 24.18
CA GLN A 524 -28.38 -32.54 25.14
C GLN A 524 -28.57 -32.02 26.58
N LYS A 525 -27.64 -31.20 27.07
CA LYS A 525 -27.71 -30.62 28.43
C LYS A 525 -29.00 -29.80 28.67
N ILE A 526 -29.51 -29.11 27.64
CA ILE A 526 -30.75 -28.32 27.74
C ILE A 526 -31.97 -29.25 27.80
N LEU A 527 -31.94 -30.35 27.04
CA LEU A 527 -32.97 -31.39 27.10
C LEU A 527 -33.01 -32.03 28.49
N ASP A 528 -31.87 -32.41 29.08
CA ASP A 528 -31.83 -33.01 30.41
C ASP A 528 -32.45 -32.07 31.48
N ILE A 529 -31.99 -30.81 31.52
CA ILE A 529 -32.45 -29.82 32.51
C ILE A 529 -33.94 -29.50 32.38
N MET A 530 -34.52 -29.57 31.17
CA MET A 530 -35.94 -29.25 30.95
C MET A 530 -36.86 -30.46 30.94
N ILE A 531 -36.45 -31.61 30.41
CA ILE A 531 -37.31 -32.81 30.30
C ILE A 531 -37.35 -33.58 31.61
N ASP A 532 -36.22 -33.78 32.29
CA ASP A 532 -36.20 -34.71 33.43
C ASP A 532 -37.02 -34.22 34.63
N PRO A 533 -37.03 -32.91 35.00
CA PRO A 533 -37.97 -32.38 35.98
C PRO A 533 -39.44 -32.47 35.54
N ALA A 534 -39.73 -32.44 34.24
CA ALA A 534 -41.10 -32.64 33.74
C ALA A 534 -41.53 -34.11 33.88
N ILE A 535 -40.64 -35.07 33.63
CA ILE A 535 -40.87 -36.50 33.86
C ILE A 535 -41.04 -36.79 35.36
N GLU A 536 -40.18 -36.24 36.22
CA GLU A 536 -40.28 -36.37 37.68
C GLU A 536 -41.57 -35.75 38.24
N MET A 537 -42.01 -34.60 37.70
CA MET A 537 -43.32 -34.03 38.03
C MET A 537 -44.45 -35.00 37.63
N CYS A 538 -44.39 -35.60 36.44
CA CYS A 538 -45.40 -36.55 35.97
C CYS A 538 -45.48 -37.78 36.87
N THR A 539 -44.36 -38.42 37.17
CA THR A 539 -44.34 -39.63 38.01
C THR A 539 -44.80 -39.33 39.44
N SER A 540 -44.32 -38.24 40.05
CA SER A 540 -44.72 -37.80 41.40
C SER A 540 -46.20 -37.40 41.51
N THR A 541 -46.75 -36.80 40.46
CA THR A 541 -48.20 -36.51 40.39
C THR A 541 -49.01 -37.81 40.27
N SER A 542 -48.50 -38.77 39.50
CA SER A 542 -49.20 -40.02 39.23
C SER A 542 -49.39 -40.85 40.51
N THR A 543 -48.38 -40.91 41.39
CA THR A 543 -48.43 -41.66 42.64
C THR A 543 -49.34 -41.01 43.67
N GLU A 544 -49.39 -39.67 43.74
CA GLU A 544 -50.34 -38.96 44.60
C GLU A 544 -51.79 -39.07 44.08
N LYS A 545 -52.02 -39.00 42.75
CA LYS A 545 -53.34 -39.34 42.16
C LYS A 545 -53.73 -40.80 42.48
N GLN A 546 -52.80 -41.76 42.40
CA GLN A 546 -53.03 -43.17 42.78
C GLN A 546 -53.40 -43.34 44.26
N ARG A 547 -52.80 -42.54 45.16
CA ARG A 547 -53.08 -42.56 46.59
C ARG A 547 -54.51 -42.12 46.92
N LEU A 548 -55.05 -41.14 46.20
CA LEU A 548 -56.43 -40.68 46.36
C LEU A 548 -57.44 -41.51 45.53
N ARG A 549 -56.99 -42.08 44.41
CA ARG A 549 -57.78 -42.92 43.50
C ARG A 549 -56.98 -44.17 43.10
N PRO A 550 -57.07 -45.27 43.86
CA PRO A 550 -56.49 -46.56 43.48
C PRO A 550 -57.30 -47.17 42.33
N ARG A 551 -57.02 -46.66 41.12
CA ARG A 551 -57.65 -46.98 39.85
C ARG A 551 -56.58 -47.05 38.75
N TRP A 552 -57.02 -47.43 37.56
CA TRP A 552 -56.31 -47.42 36.28
C TRP A 552 -55.70 -46.06 35.88
N ASP A 553 -56.08 -45.00 36.60
CA ASP A 553 -55.72 -43.59 36.40
C ASP A 553 -54.20 -43.33 36.36
N GLN A 554 -53.41 -44.01 37.20
CA GLN A 554 -51.98 -43.75 37.40
C GLN A 554 -51.09 -44.03 36.16
N PRO A 555 -51.09 -45.25 35.58
CA PRO A 555 -50.26 -45.53 34.41
C PRO A 555 -50.74 -44.81 33.14
N VAL A 556 -52.06 -44.61 32.99
CA VAL A 556 -52.64 -43.88 31.86
C VAL A 556 -52.21 -42.40 31.87
N TYR A 557 -52.23 -41.74 33.03
CA TYR A 557 -51.74 -40.37 33.17
C TYR A 557 -50.24 -40.25 32.80
N VAL A 558 -49.39 -41.17 33.29
CA VAL A 558 -47.95 -41.16 32.94
C VAL A 558 -47.74 -41.36 31.45
N LEU A 559 -48.42 -42.33 30.82
CA LEU A 559 -48.30 -42.56 29.38
C LEU A 559 -48.77 -41.36 28.56
N ASN A 560 -49.87 -40.71 28.93
CA ASN A 560 -50.36 -39.51 28.26
C ASN A 560 -49.35 -38.35 28.34
N CYS A 561 -48.73 -38.15 29.51
CA CYS A 561 -47.71 -37.11 29.68
C CYS A 561 -46.40 -37.40 28.94
N LEU A 562 -45.90 -38.64 29.00
CA LEU A 562 -44.69 -39.03 28.25
C LEU A 562 -44.92 -38.95 26.74
N SER A 563 -46.09 -39.37 26.24
CA SER A 563 -46.46 -39.25 24.83
C SER A 563 -46.50 -37.78 24.38
N TYR A 564 -47.03 -36.89 25.21
CA TYR A 564 -47.01 -35.45 24.93
C TYR A 564 -45.58 -34.91 24.85
N LEU A 565 -44.72 -35.23 25.83
CA LEU A 565 -43.31 -34.82 25.82
C LEU A 565 -42.57 -35.36 24.59
N GLN A 566 -42.81 -36.62 24.18
CA GLN A 566 -42.25 -37.17 22.95
C GLN A 566 -42.70 -36.38 21.70
N SER A 567 -43.99 -36.07 21.58
CA SER A 567 -44.54 -35.29 20.43
C SER A 567 -44.03 -33.84 20.35
N VAL A 568 -43.52 -33.27 21.45
CA VAL A 568 -42.89 -31.94 21.47
C VAL A 568 -41.46 -31.98 20.94
N LEU A 569 -40.76 -33.10 21.09
CA LEU A 569 -39.39 -33.32 20.60
C LEU A 569 -39.36 -33.83 19.15
N GLU A 570 -40.35 -34.63 18.74
CA GLU A 570 -40.46 -35.26 17.41
C GLU A 570 -40.07 -34.38 16.20
N PRO A 571 -40.43 -33.07 16.13
CA PRO A 571 -40.07 -32.21 15.00
C PRO A 571 -38.57 -31.84 14.87
N PHE A 572 -37.72 -32.20 15.84
CA PHE A 572 -36.34 -31.70 15.95
C PHE A 572 -35.31 -32.85 15.96
N SER A 573 -34.56 -33.02 14.86
CA SER A 573 -33.62 -34.13 14.66
C SER A 573 -32.52 -34.23 15.73
N PHE A 574 -32.02 -33.10 16.23
CA PHE A 574 -31.00 -33.06 17.30
C PHE A 574 -31.49 -33.56 18.67
N THR A 575 -32.76 -33.97 18.80
CA THR A 575 -33.34 -34.49 20.06
C THR A 575 -33.46 -36.02 20.11
N LEU A 576 -33.07 -36.73 19.04
CA LEU A 576 -33.28 -38.18 18.86
C LEU A 576 -32.81 -39.04 20.04
N GLU A 577 -31.69 -38.72 20.69
CA GLU A 577 -31.21 -39.49 21.85
C GLU A 577 -32.20 -39.40 23.04
N LYS A 578 -32.69 -38.20 23.35
CA LYS A 578 -33.70 -38.00 24.41
C LYS A 578 -35.06 -38.56 24.00
N GLN A 579 -35.44 -38.48 22.72
CA GLN A 579 -36.63 -39.16 22.20
C GLN A 579 -36.55 -40.68 22.45
N ASN A 580 -35.44 -41.32 22.12
CA ASN A 580 -35.22 -42.75 22.32
C ASN A 580 -35.26 -43.12 23.81
N ALA A 581 -34.68 -42.29 24.69
CA ALA A 581 -34.75 -42.50 26.14
C ALA A 581 -36.19 -42.41 26.68
N ILE A 582 -36.99 -41.43 26.24
CA ILE A 582 -38.41 -41.33 26.59
C ILE A 582 -39.20 -42.53 26.02
N HIS A 583 -38.90 -42.93 24.78
CA HIS A 583 -39.60 -44.02 24.11
C HIS A 583 -39.39 -45.36 24.82
N ALA A 584 -38.16 -45.67 25.26
CA ALA A 584 -37.88 -46.87 26.06
C ALA A 584 -38.67 -46.89 27.39
N ILE A 585 -38.85 -45.73 28.04
CA ILE A 585 -39.69 -45.60 29.25
C ILE A 585 -41.17 -45.81 28.87
N ILE A 586 -41.64 -45.30 27.73
CA ILE A 586 -43.00 -45.55 27.24
C ILE A 586 -43.20 -47.05 26.97
N GLU A 587 -42.28 -47.75 26.31
CA GLU A 587 -42.36 -49.19 26.07
C GLU A 587 -42.41 -50.00 27.38
N GLU A 588 -41.57 -49.67 28.37
CA GLU A 588 -41.61 -50.28 29.71
C GLU A 588 -43.00 -50.12 30.35
N ARG A 589 -43.56 -48.91 30.32
CA ARG A 589 -44.87 -48.58 30.90
C ARG A 589 -46.03 -49.20 30.12
N VAL A 590 -45.94 -49.28 28.79
CA VAL A 590 -46.91 -49.98 27.92
C VAL A 590 -46.90 -51.48 28.20
N SER A 591 -45.72 -52.09 28.36
CA SER A 591 -45.59 -53.52 28.69
C SER A 591 -46.22 -53.84 30.05
N ALA A 592 -45.86 -53.08 31.09
CA ALA A 592 -46.43 -53.22 32.43
C ALA A 592 -47.95 -52.99 32.45
N LEU A 593 -48.44 -52.00 31.71
CA LEU A 593 -49.89 -51.75 31.58
C LEU A 593 -50.61 -52.87 30.83
N THR A 594 -49.94 -53.52 29.88
CA THR A 594 -50.45 -54.71 29.19
C THR A 594 -50.46 -55.94 30.10
N ASP A 595 -49.52 -56.06 31.05
CA ASP A 595 -49.53 -57.12 32.07
C ASP A 595 -50.77 -56.95 32.97
N GLU A 596 -50.95 -55.76 33.54
CA GLU A 596 -52.09 -55.44 34.40
C GLU A 596 -53.43 -55.56 33.65
N HIS A 597 -53.52 -55.08 32.40
CA HIS A 597 -54.75 -55.20 31.60
C HIS A 597 -55.07 -56.67 31.33
N SER A 598 -54.06 -57.50 31.05
CA SER A 598 -54.26 -58.93 30.79
C SER A 598 -54.77 -59.69 32.03
N ILE A 599 -54.31 -59.33 33.23
CA ILE A 599 -54.83 -59.89 34.49
C ILE A 599 -56.26 -59.42 34.73
N ASN A 600 -56.53 -58.12 34.57
CA ASN A 600 -57.87 -57.55 34.78
C ASN A 600 -58.92 -58.21 33.87
N ILE A 601 -58.69 -58.35 32.56
CA ILE A 601 -59.65 -59.03 31.67
C ILE A 601 -59.80 -60.53 31.98
N MET A 602 -58.76 -61.21 32.47
CA MET A 602 -58.90 -62.61 32.92
C MET A 602 -59.71 -62.73 34.22
N ILE A 603 -59.75 -61.68 35.06
CA ILE A 603 -60.61 -61.59 36.24
C ILE A 603 -62.06 -61.29 35.81
N ASP A 604 -62.28 -60.28 34.96
CA ASP A 604 -63.61 -59.92 34.45
C ASP A 604 -64.28 -61.08 33.70
N ALA A 605 -63.50 -61.80 32.88
CA ALA A 605 -63.93 -62.99 32.15
C ALA A 605 -63.98 -64.27 33.01
N GLY A 606 -63.68 -64.18 34.31
CA GLY A 606 -63.90 -65.25 35.29
C GLY A 606 -62.95 -66.46 35.20
N ILE A 607 -61.78 -66.32 34.56
CA ILE A 607 -60.83 -67.43 34.34
C ILE A 607 -59.51 -67.33 35.11
N ASN A 608 -59.14 -66.16 35.63
CA ASN A 608 -57.80 -65.93 36.20
C ASN A 608 -57.40 -66.95 37.29
N TYR A 609 -58.33 -67.28 38.20
CA TYR A 609 -58.05 -68.24 39.29
C TYR A 609 -57.75 -69.67 38.79
N ILE A 610 -58.26 -70.05 37.62
CA ILE A 610 -57.94 -71.34 36.97
C ILE A 610 -56.56 -71.26 36.33
N VAL A 611 -56.24 -70.15 35.67
CA VAL A 611 -54.91 -69.90 35.10
C VAL A 611 -53.84 -69.97 36.20
N ASP A 612 -54.08 -69.34 37.34
CA ASP A 612 -53.18 -69.34 38.49
C ASP A 612 -53.06 -70.72 39.14
N ALA A 613 -54.17 -71.46 39.29
CA ALA A 613 -54.13 -72.84 39.79
C ALA A 613 -53.42 -73.82 38.84
N CYS A 614 -53.51 -73.60 37.52
CA CYS A 614 -52.79 -74.41 36.53
C CYS A 614 -51.27 -74.16 36.56
N LYS A 615 -50.85 -72.89 36.76
CA LYS A 615 -49.44 -72.45 36.81
C LYS A 615 -48.79 -72.74 38.17
N ASN A 616 -49.39 -72.28 39.27
CA ASN A 616 -48.77 -72.21 40.59
C ASN A 616 -49.03 -73.49 41.42
N ARG A 617 -48.64 -74.65 40.88
CA ARG A 617 -48.88 -75.96 41.52
C ARG A 617 -48.05 -76.15 42.79
N THR A 618 -48.65 -75.88 43.94
CA THR A 618 -48.05 -76.07 45.27
C THR A 618 -48.06 -77.53 45.77
N THR A 619 -48.76 -78.45 45.09
CA THR A 619 -48.87 -79.85 45.49
C THR A 619 -48.99 -80.75 44.25
N ASN A 620 -48.43 -81.97 44.31
CA ASN A 620 -48.46 -82.95 43.23
C ASN A 620 -49.81 -83.70 43.14
N GLU A 621 -50.91 -82.98 43.29
CA GLU A 621 -52.28 -83.48 43.18
C GLU A 621 -52.89 -83.13 41.81
N PRO A 622 -53.80 -83.97 41.28
CA PRO A 622 -54.45 -83.70 40.00
C PRO A 622 -55.38 -82.49 40.11
N LEU A 623 -55.41 -81.64 39.07
CA LEU A 623 -56.24 -80.42 39.05
C LEU A 623 -57.73 -80.69 39.32
N SER A 624 -58.25 -81.89 39.00
CA SER A 624 -59.64 -82.26 39.30
C SER A 624 -60.00 -82.33 40.79
N ARG A 625 -59.02 -82.26 41.70
CA ARG A 625 -59.21 -82.28 43.17
C ARG A 625 -59.01 -80.94 43.84
N ILE A 626 -58.18 -80.05 43.27
CA ILE A 626 -58.00 -78.69 43.79
C ILE A 626 -59.34 -77.96 43.67
N PRO A 627 -59.89 -77.37 44.77
CA PRO A 627 -61.23 -76.78 44.77
C PRO A 627 -61.53 -75.88 43.57
N SER A 628 -60.68 -74.87 43.38
CA SER A 628 -60.78 -73.84 42.32
C SER A 628 -60.76 -74.36 40.88
N THR A 629 -60.49 -75.65 40.67
CA THR A 629 -60.42 -76.30 39.34
C THR A 629 -61.23 -77.62 39.28
N GLN A 630 -62.13 -77.85 40.24
CA GLN A 630 -63.10 -78.95 40.16
C GLN A 630 -64.06 -78.76 38.99
N ALA A 631 -64.63 -79.86 38.48
CA ALA A 631 -65.49 -79.86 37.30
C ALA A 631 -66.69 -78.86 37.32
N PRO A 632 -67.46 -78.67 38.42
CA PRO A 632 -68.54 -77.69 38.45
C PRO A 632 -68.04 -76.24 38.46
N GLU A 633 -66.94 -75.94 39.15
CA GLU A 633 -66.35 -74.60 39.20
C GLU A 633 -65.75 -74.23 37.83
N LEU A 634 -64.98 -75.15 37.23
CA LEU A 634 -64.44 -75.02 35.87
C LEU A 634 -65.56 -74.81 34.83
N LYS A 635 -66.68 -75.52 34.92
CA LYS A 635 -67.83 -75.27 34.04
C LYS A 635 -68.44 -73.89 34.25
N THR A 636 -68.56 -73.44 35.50
CA THR A 636 -69.10 -72.11 35.84
C THR A 636 -68.20 -71.00 35.30
N ALA A 637 -66.87 -71.17 35.40
CA ALA A 637 -65.90 -70.26 34.78
C ALA A 637 -66.03 -70.21 33.26
N LEU A 638 -66.13 -71.37 32.59
CA LEU A 638 -66.28 -71.42 31.13
C LEU A 638 -67.60 -70.78 30.67
N HIS A 639 -68.68 -70.88 31.46
CA HIS A 639 -69.93 -70.18 31.20
C HIS A 639 -69.75 -68.66 31.30
N ASN A 640 -69.15 -68.16 32.40
CA ASN A 640 -68.83 -66.75 32.58
C ASN A 640 -67.92 -66.20 31.46
N PHE A 641 -66.91 -66.99 31.06
CA PHE A 641 -66.02 -66.68 29.94
C PHE A 641 -66.80 -66.57 28.63
N SER A 642 -67.73 -67.48 28.35
CA SER A 642 -68.56 -67.45 27.13
C SER A 642 -69.50 -66.22 27.06
N LEU A 643 -69.99 -65.76 28.23
CA LEU A 643 -70.77 -64.55 28.38
C LEU A 643 -69.90 -63.30 28.14
N TRP A 644 -68.69 -63.27 28.73
CA TRP A 644 -67.72 -62.20 28.50
C TRP A 644 -67.28 -62.11 27.03
N LEU A 645 -67.06 -63.24 26.36
CA LEU A 645 -66.81 -63.36 24.90
C LEU A 645 -67.97 -62.89 24.00
N SER A 646 -69.09 -62.50 24.61
CA SER A 646 -70.26 -61.92 23.94
C SER A 646 -70.49 -60.45 24.31
N GLY A 647 -69.61 -59.87 25.14
CA GLY A 647 -69.64 -58.47 25.58
C GLY A 647 -68.78 -57.54 24.72
N LEU A 648 -68.96 -56.23 24.92
CA LEU A 648 -68.24 -55.17 24.18
C LEU A 648 -66.74 -55.08 24.53
N GLU A 649 -66.35 -55.59 25.71
CA GLU A 649 -64.96 -55.57 26.21
C GLU A 649 -63.99 -56.42 25.38
N VAL A 650 -64.50 -57.28 24.49
CA VAL A 650 -63.73 -58.05 23.50
C VAL A 650 -63.21 -57.16 22.36
N VAL A 651 -63.84 -56.00 22.13
CA VAL A 651 -63.56 -55.09 21.01
C VAL A 651 -62.95 -53.77 21.50
N GLN A 652 -63.44 -53.24 22.64
CA GLN A 652 -62.93 -52.02 23.25
C GLN A 652 -62.97 -52.11 24.78
N SER A 653 -61.83 -51.92 25.43
CA SER A 653 -61.76 -51.83 26.90
C SER A 653 -62.15 -50.43 27.38
N PRO A 654 -63.18 -50.27 28.23
CA PRO A 654 -63.54 -48.95 28.79
C PRO A 654 -62.41 -48.35 29.61
N ARG A 655 -61.53 -49.17 30.22
CA ARG A 655 -60.36 -48.72 30.98
C ARG A 655 -59.34 -47.97 30.11
N LEU A 656 -59.20 -48.36 28.84
CA LEU A 656 -58.22 -47.78 27.92
C LEU A 656 -58.71 -46.49 27.22
N GLN A 657 -59.98 -46.11 27.37
CA GLN A 657 -60.59 -44.95 26.67
C GLN A 657 -59.95 -43.60 27.03
N HIS A 658 -59.23 -43.52 28.16
CA HIS A 658 -58.54 -42.29 28.60
C HIS A 658 -57.08 -42.19 28.12
N LEU A 659 -56.58 -43.16 27.33
CA LEU A 659 -55.29 -43.02 26.64
C LEU A 659 -55.44 -42.12 25.41
N THR A 660 -54.62 -41.08 25.31
CA THR A 660 -54.64 -40.10 24.21
C THR A 660 -54.14 -40.73 22.91
N GLY A 661 -53.21 -41.69 22.99
CA GLY A 661 -52.67 -42.41 21.84
C GLY A 661 -53.56 -43.60 21.42
N GLN A 662 -54.32 -43.44 20.34
CA GLN A 662 -55.19 -44.50 19.79
C GLN A 662 -54.42 -45.75 19.33
N GLY A 663 -53.14 -45.60 18.95
CA GLY A 663 -52.23 -46.72 18.68
C GLY A 663 -52.03 -47.59 19.92
N PHE A 664 -51.66 -46.98 21.06
CA PHE A 664 -51.47 -47.69 22.33
C PHE A 664 -52.74 -48.40 22.82
N HIS A 665 -53.92 -47.79 22.65
CA HIS A 665 -55.20 -48.47 22.97
C HIS A 665 -55.29 -49.82 22.24
N SER A 666 -55.05 -49.83 20.93
CA SER A 666 -55.16 -51.04 20.11
C SER A 666 -54.07 -52.07 20.43
N GLN A 667 -52.82 -51.60 20.55
CA GLN A 667 -51.64 -52.41 20.87
C GLN A 667 -51.78 -53.12 22.23
N ILE A 668 -52.10 -52.38 23.30
CA ILE A 668 -52.28 -52.91 24.67
C ILE A 668 -53.46 -53.90 24.69
N HIS A 669 -54.56 -53.56 24.02
CA HIS A 669 -55.74 -54.43 24.01
C HIS A 669 -55.48 -55.75 23.30
N GLN A 670 -54.94 -55.72 22.07
CA GLN A 670 -54.61 -56.93 21.30
C GLN A 670 -53.55 -57.80 22.00
N ALA A 671 -52.49 -57.19 22.55
CA ALA A 671 -51.45 -57.93 23.27
C ALA A 671 -51.98 -58.60 24.55
N ALA A 672 -52.92 -57.96 25.27
CA ALA A 672 -53.61 -58.56 26.40
C ALA A 672 -54.56 -59.70 25.99
N LEU A 673 -55.34 -59.53 24.90
CA LEU A 673 -56.16 -60.60 24.33
C LEU A 673 -55.31 -61.81 23.90
N ALA A 674 -54.13 -61.59 23.30
CA ALA A 674 -53.20 -62.66 22.94
C ALA A 674 -52.58 -63.37 24.16
N ARG A 675 -52.33 -62.67 25.25
CA ARG A 675 -51.91 -63.27 26.53
C ARG A 675 -53.03 -64.11 27.16
N MET A 676 -54.27 -63.63 27.12
CA MET A 676 -55.45 -64.39 27.57
C MET A 676 -55.75 -65.61 26.69
N ALA A 677 -55.58 -65.52 25.37
CA ALA A 677 -55.73 -66.66 24.46
C ALA A 677 -54.71 -67.77 24.78
N ARG A 678 -53.44 -67.40 25.05
CA ARG A 678 -52.40 -68.33 25.54
C ARG A 678 -52.75 -68.91 26.93
N ALA A 679 -53.33 -68.11 27.82
CA ALA A 679 -53.79 -68.61 29.12
C ALA A 679 -54.94 -69.63 29.00
N TYR A 680 -55.92 -69.39 28.12
CA TYR A 680 -56.99 -70.33 27.80
C TYR A 680 -56.48 -71.60 27.12
N GLN A 681 -55.44 -71.50 26.28
CA GLN A 681 -54.74 -72.66 25.71
C GLN A 681 -54.14 -73.54 26.81
N VAL A 682 -53.44 -72.95 27.79
CA VAL A 682 -52.89 -73.71 28.94
C VAL A 682 -54.00 -74.43 29.72
N ILE A 683 -55.14 -73.77 29.99
CA ILE A 683 -56.31 -74.44 30.60
C ILE A 683 -56.78 -75.63 29.74
N CYS A 684 -56.91 -75.43 28.43
CA CYS A 684 -57.35 -76.48 27.51
C CYS A 684 -56.39 -77.67 27.44
N GLU A 685 -55.08 -77.43 27.49
CA GLU A 685 -54.06 -78.49 27.50
C GLU A 685 -54.07 -79.24 28.83
N GLU A 686 -54.06 -78.53 29.96
CA GLU A 686 -54.02 -79.16 31.28
C GLU A 686 -55.30 -79.94 31.60
N VAL A 687 -56.48 -79.45 31.22
CA VAL A 687 -57.73 -80.21 31.38
C VAL A 687 -57.77 -81.46 30.48
N LYS A 688 -57.07 -81.46 29.33
CA LYS A 688 -56.93 -82.62 28.44
C LYS A 688 -55.85 -83.61 28.89
N ARG A 689 -54.93 -83.24 29.79
CA ARG A 689 -53.84 -84.11 30.26
C ARG A 689 -54.35 -85.23 31.19
N PRO A 690 -53.94 -86.50 30.97
CA PRO A 690 -54.47 -87.64 31.71
C PRO A 690 -54.02 -87.66 33.19
N GLU A 691 -52.89 -87.01 33.53
CA GLU A 691 -52.42 -86.92 34.91
C GLU A 691 -53.44 -86.18 35.81
N ASN A 692 -54.17 -85.22 35.25
CA ASN A 692 -55.11 -84.35 35.97
C ASN A 692 -56.50 -84.97 36.19
N LYS A 693 -56.76 -86.19 35.69
CA LYS A 693 -57.91 -87.06 36.05
C LYS A 693 -59.28 -86.38 36.00
N TYR A 694 -59.61 -85.72 34.88
CA TYR A 694 -60.96 -85.27 34.57
C TYR A 694 -61.75 -86.36 33.84
N GLU A 695 -62.90 -86.78 34.37
CA GLU A 695 -63.68 -87.92 33.85
C GLU A 695 -64.21 -87.73 32.43
N ALA A 696 -64.49 -86.48 32.02
CA ALA A 696 -65.08 -86.15 30.72
C ALA A 696 -64.49 -84.85 30.13
N ALA A 697 -63.15 -84.71 30.14
CA ALA A 697 -62.42 -83.50 29.75
C ALA A 697 -62.90 -82.85 28.43
N ALA A 698 -63.09 -83.65 27.37
CA ALA A 698 -63.54 -83.17 26.06
C ALA A 698 -64.97 -82.60 26.10
N THR A 699 -65.90 -83.28 26.78
CA THR A 699 -67.29 -82.84 26.96
C THR A 699 -67.38 -81.59 27.84
N LEU A 700 -66.49 -81.46 28.84
CA LEU A 700 -66.44 -80.31 29.73
C LEU A 700 -65.99 -79.06 28.97
N LEU A 701 -64.83 -79.12 28.31
CA LEU A 701 -64.31 -78.00 27.49
C LEU A 701 -65.21 -77.68 26.28
N GLY A 702 -65.87 -78.69 25.72
CA GLY A 702 -66.82 -78.55 24.60
C GLY A 702 -68.21 -78.03 24.99
N SER A 703 -68.49 -77.79 26.28
CA SER A 703 -69.85 -77.45 26.74
C SER A 703 -70.23 -75.97 26.58
N GLU A 704 -69.27 -75.07 26.41
CA GLU A 704 -69.46 -73.61 26.27
C GLU A 704 -68.49 -73.05 25.22
N ARG A 705 -68.81 -71.90 24.60
CA ARG A 705 -67.92 -71.22 23.63
C ARG A 705 -66.62 -70.77 24.33
N PRO A 706 -65.40 -71.01 23.78
CA PRO A 706 -65.05 -71.43 22.42
C PRO A 706 -64.79 -72.95 22.26
N PHE A 707 -65.54 -73.80 22.96
CA PHE A 707 -65.61 -75.26 22.76
C PHE A 707 -64.28 -76.02 22.90
N GLY A 708 -63.35 -75.50 23.72
CA GLY A 708 -62.04 -76.12 23.96
C GLY A 708 -61.05 -76.01 22.80
N GLN A 709 -61.28 -75.06 21.87
CA GLN A 709 -60.46 -74.81 20.68
C GLN A 709 -59.77 -73.44 20.76
N PRO A 710 -58.45 -73.36 21.05
CA PRO A 710 -57.72 -72.09 21.15
C PRO A 710 -57.69 -71.27 19.85
N HIS A 711 -57.63 -71.92 18.68
CA HIS A 711 -57.67 -71.23 17.37
C HIS A 711 -58.97 -70.44 17.16
N LEU A 712 -60.12 -71.00 17.57
CA LEU A 712 -61.40 -70.31 17.50
C LEU A 712 -61.41 -69.06 18.42
N LEU A 713 -60.70 -69.11 19.54
CA LEU A 713 -60.54 -67.95 20.43
C LEU A 713 -59.65 -66.86 19.82
N ARG A 714 -58.52 -67.21 19.19
CA ARG A 714 -57.69 -66.26 18.42
C ARG A 714 -58.50 -65.56 17.33
N GLN A 715 -59.29 -66.33 16.57
CA GLN A 715 -60.17 -65.81 15.52
C GLN A 715 -61.25 -64.86 16.08
N ILE A 716 -61.82 -65.14 17.25
CA ILE A 716 -62.80 -64.25 17.92
C ILE A 716 -62.15 -62.92 18.34
N PHE A 717 -60.87 -62.92 18.69
CA PHE A 717 -60.10 -61.72 19.04
C PHE A 717 -59.49 -60.98 17.83
N GLY A 718 -59.67 -61.48 16.61
CA GLY A 718 -59.07 -60.89 15.41
C GLY A 718 -57.53 -60.94 15.42
N LEU A 719 -56.94 -61.90 16.13
CA LEU A 719 -55.50 -62.12 16.17
C LEU A 719 -55.08 -62.96 14.97
N GLU A 720 -53.95 -62.62 14.35
CA GLU A 720 -53.33 -63.45 13.32
C GLU A 720 -52.78 -64.75 13.94
N ASP A 721 -52.76 -65.83 13.16
CA ASP A 721 -52.26 -67.13 13.62
C ASP A 721 -50.72 -67.19 13.51
N GLU A 722 -50.04 -66.96 14.64
CA GLU A 722 -48.66 -67.46 14.92
C GLU A 722 -48.61 -68.98 14.93
#